data_AF-A0A7R9H4B5-F1
#
_entry.id   AF-A0A7R9H4B5-F1
#
_cell.length_a   1.000
_cell.length_b   1.000
_cell.length_c   1.000
_cell.angle_alpha   90.00
_cell.angle_beta   90.00
_cell.angle_gamma   90.00
#
_symmetry.space_group_name_H-M   'P 1'
#
loop_
_entity.id
_entity.type
_entity.pdbx_description
1 polymer ?
#
loop_
_entity_poly.entity_id
_entity_poly.type
_entity_poly.pdbx_seq_one_letter_code
_entity_poly.pdbx_strand_id
1 'polypeptide(L)'
;MQGARKTIKEKSISGHLTGIFGLPVIGSQVYCERDALVQRSIGSISDLIAPQCQITTSIQHQATPLWPIRHLWRLVPGCPTPPLDDSFYPVLRLLLPQLDRERGPYGVKEHNLAKVYIRILCLPKDGRDAEKLLNFRAPKSAGAQSGDFADVAYWVLKSRCPEGSKLTVQQVNAHLDNIAIKHALHEPRGVDDELIALLRAMSASDQKWLIRMLLKDMKLGIGHSKILETFHPDARELYDVTNNLAKVCLLLKDPSRRLHEVEVSVFSPFRPMLAEKCDIKNVEESMKRGQVYYVETKHDGERFQLHMQDGIYKYFSRNGYDYTDTFGSSALIGVLTPHVARLLRYDVKSCILDGEMMGWNTRLKCYKMKGINFDVKSLKLGDVHQPCFCVFDVLYLNGQVLTNKPLRDRMRALQGMFTPEEGILAYTDRLEITTGPQVMEELNVAIDRRLEGIVLKDPGSVYKPNTRKGGWYKIKPEYTEGMMDHLDLIIMGGYYGDGRRRGIISHFLVGVAVPPTVEGTEPSEFHSLGRVGSGYTMDELAELLQKLSPHWQRVRIGYNPPGLVWTKEKPDVWIAPHNSHIVEEPAITSNFELELGPLVDTQIKATEIVEARSFKMNYTLRFPRVEKIRYDKNWNECLTTIEFENLRKEASGKLYSRHVKPEDDSDGSPKKKRQMKELPTLASQFRGADLSGISQSSALLSNKEFCVFTGWKTLTKQEIETKIVENGGTVVQNPGPDTFCVLASECTLRVRNIAKVGRYDVARLDWLMAAMEQGVRVLPLWTPADLLSISPQTSEALATQFDKYGDSYTQPATLESLKYSLAQVEKLGDAVQLTPEDLADFDIELFSGPSPYGMFRLCYAYFDKYEKIHDPTSKEISNLYLSELDFCFYGGKSTAFIEEQTTHVVVHSKFLQHLAEIQAINRQRPHKFHLVTDVWVEESVKTRTRQDERNLVVGLK
;
A
#
# COMPACT_ATOMS: atom_id res chain seq x y z
N MET A 1 -37.28 -40.01 -3.08
CA MET A 1 -38.20 -40.66 -2.13
C MET A 1 -37.50 -41.89 -1.58
N GLN A 2 -37.53 -42.05 -0.24
CA GLN A 2 -37.40 -43.28 0.56
C GLN A 2 -36.19 -44.22 0.26
N GLY A 3 -35.26 -44.54 1.17
CA GLY A 3 -35.30 -44.55 2.63
C GLY A 3 -35.13 -45.99 3.16
N ALA A 4 -34.27 -46.13 4.19
CA ALA A 4 -34.09 -47.25 5.14
C ALA A 4 -32.80 -48.09 4.94
N ARG A 5 -31.78 -48.06 5.82
CA ARG A 5 -31.64 -48.32 7.28
C ARG A 5 -31.81 -49.79 7.70
N LYS A 6 -30.71 -50.41 8.15
CA LYS A 6 -30.43 -51.04 9.48
C LYS A 6 -29.29 -52.07 9.34
N THR A 7 -28.10 -51.92 9.94
CA THR A 7 -27.66 -52.10 11.35
C THR A 7 -27.81 -53.54 11.89
N ILE A 8 -26.68 -54.15 12.34
CA ILE A 8 -26.42 -55.01 13.53
C ILE A 8 -25.02 -55.65 13.33
N LYS A 9 -23.95 -55.29 14.05
CA LYS A 9 -23.46 -55.69 15.41
C LYS A 9 -22.89 -57.13 15.55
N GLU A 10 -21.55 -57.19 15.63
CA GLU A 10 -20.61 -58.00 16.43
C GLU A 10 -21.01 -59.39 17.01
N LYS A 11 -20.18 -60.41 16.78
CA LYS A 11 -19.23 -60.97 17.79
C LYS A 11 -18.38 -62.17 17.28
N SER A 12 -17.06 -62.00 17.45
CA SER A 12 -15.97 -62.95 17.77
C SER A 12 -16.26 -64.45 17.90
N ILE A 13 -15.46 -65.30 17.21
CA ILE A 13 -14.88 -66.54 17.75
C ILE A 13 -13.45 -66.74 17.19
N SER A 14 -12.53 -67.04 18.11
CA SER A 14 -11.12 -67.38 17.96
C SER A 14 -10.88 -68.83 17.52
N GLY A 15 -9.77 -69.09 16.82
CA GLY A 15 -9.20 -70.43 16.65
C GLY A 15 -7.69 -70.37 16.41
N HIS A 16 -6.90 -70.77 17.42
CA HIS A 16 -5.46 -70.98 17.37
C HIS A 16 -5.12 -72.34 16.75
N LEU A 17 -3.98 -72.43 16.04
CA LEU A 17 -2.98 -73.49 16.26
C LEU A 17 -1.63 -73.11 15.62
N THR A 18 -0.63 -73.02 16.50
CA THR A 18 0.83 -72.87 16.36
C THR A 18 1.48 -74.10 15.71
N GLY A 19 2.69 -74.10 15.14
CA GLY A 19 3.80 -73.14 15.07
C GLY A 19 5.04 -73.86 14.47
N ILE A 20 6.21 -73.20 14.42
CA ILE A 20 7.57 -73.78 14.58
C ILE A 20 8.66 -72.66 14.46
N PHE A 21 9.58 -72.62 15.45
CA PHE A 21 10.87 -71.89 15.66
C PHE A 21 10.94 -70.34 15.50
N GLY A 22 11.51 -69.52 16.39
CA GLY A 22 12.24 -69.68 17.65
C GLY A 22 12.77 -68.32 18.17
N LEU A 23 13.01 -68.24 19.50
CA LEU A 23 13.63 -67.20 20.37
C LEU A 23 12.71 -66.21 21.13
N PRO A 24 12.90 -66.04 22.46
CA PRO A 24 11.93 -65.40 23.35
C PRO A 24 12.19 -63.90 23.63
N VAL A 25 11.05 -63.25 23.86
CA VAL A 25 10.81 -61.88 24.31
C VAL A 25 10.97 -61.79 25.84
N ILE A 26 11.66 -60.75 26.32
CA ILE A 26 11.41 -60.12 27.63
C ILE A 26 11.22 -58.63 27.36
N GLY A 27 10.11 -58.07 27.84
CA GLY A 27 9.58 -56.79 27.41
C GLY A 27 10.11 -55.54 28.13
N SER A 28 9.77 -54.40 27.56
CA SER A 28 9.63 -53.07 28.18
C SER A 28 9.11 -52.14 27.07
N GLN A 29 7.89 -51.62 27.15
CA GLN A 29 7.62 -50.24 27.60
C GLN A 29 8.69 -49.22 27.17
N VAL A 30 8.22 -48.11 26.59
CA VAL A 30 8.98 -46.95 26.06
C VAL A 30 9.43 -47.10 24.60
N TYR A 31 8.56 -46.82 23.63
CA TYR A 31 8.91 -46.26 22.30
C TYR A 31 7.61 -45.91 21.54
N CYS A 32 6.92 -44.84 21.97
CA CYS A 32 5.86 -44.21 21.16
C CYS A 32 5.77 -42.73 21.53
N GLU A 33 6.87 -42.00 21.36
CA GLU A 33 6.89 -40.55 21.63
C GLU A 33 8.12 -39.88 20.99
N ARG A 34 8.43 -40.15 19.71
CA ARG A 34 9.54 -39.43 19.02
C ARG A 34 9.28 -39.00 17.57
N ASP A 35 8.22 -39.46 16.91
CA ASP A 35 7.86 -39.00 15.55
C ASP A 35 7.07 -37.67 15.53
N ALA A 36 6.79 -37.08 16.69
CA ALA A 36 5.95 -35.88 16.81
C ALA A 36 6.73 -34.55 16.86
N LEU A 37 8.07 -34.55 16.86
CA LEU A 37 8.85 -33.37 17.24
C LEU A 37 9.30 -32.45 16.09
N VAL A 38 9.36 -32.92 14.84
CA VAL A 38 9.76 -32.08 13.69
C VAL A 38 8.56 -31.44 12.97
N GLN A 39 7.37 -32.04 13.06
CA GLN A 39 6.14 -31.49 12.48
C GLN A 39 5.31 -30.62 13.45
N ARG A 40 5.59 -30.65 14.76
CA ARG A 40 4.86 -29.82 15.75
C ARG A 40 5.33 -28.37 15.85
N SER A 41 6.48 -28.00 15.28
CA SER A 41 7.02 -26.64 15.39
C SER A 41 6.45 -25.63 14.39
N ILE A 42 5.60 -26.08 13.44
CA ILE A 42 4.88 -25.20 12.50
C ILE A 42 3.40 -25.60 12.54
N GLY A 43 2.72 -25.21 13.62
CA GLY A 43 1.35 -25.64 13.90
C GLY A 43 0.27 -25.00 13.01
N SER A 44 0.57 -23.90 12.31
CA SER A 44 -0.41 -23.19 11.47
C SER A 44 0.23 -22.41 10.31
N ILE A 45 -0.59 -22.05 9.32
CA ILE A 45 -0.19 -21.12 8.24
C ILE A 45 0.20 -19.76 8.82
N SER A 46 -0.52 -19.31 9.85
CA SER A 46 -0.21 -18.04 10.48
C SER A 46 1.16 -18.02 11.16
N ASP A 47 1.65 -19.13 11.71
CA ASP A 47 3.01 -19.23 12.29
C ASP A 47 4.13 -19.06 11.26
N LEU A 48 3.89 -19.47 10.01
CA LEU A 48 4.85 -19.29 8.91
C LEU A 48 5.06 -17.80 8.55
N ILE A 49 4.06 -16.95 8.84
CA ILE A 49 3.99 -15.57 8.34
C ILE A 49 4.01 -14.56 9.50
N ALA A 50 3.59 -14.93 10.71
CA ALA A 50 3.50 -14.08 11.89
C ALA A 50 4.80 -13.37 12.29
N PRO A 51 6.01 -13.98 12.17
CA PRO A 51 7.25 -13.25 12.44
C PRO A 51 7.50 -12.10 11.45
N GLN A 52 6.87 -12.10 10.27
CA GLN A 52 7.11 -11.09 9.24
C GLN A 52 6.16 -9.89 9.31
N CYS A 53 5.00 -10.01 9.98
CA CYS A 53 4.02 -8.94 10.08
C CYS A 53 4.28 -7.93 11.22
N GLN A 54 5.14 -8.25 12.20
CA GLN A 54 5.58 -7.28 13.21
C GLN A 54 6.86 -6.51 12.80
N ILE A 55 7.43 -6.80 11.64
CA ILE A 55 8.73 -6.25 11.18
C ILE A 55 8.54 -5.14 10.11
N THR A 56 7.33 -4.72 9.79
CA THR A 56 7.10 -3.64 8.79
C THR A 56 7.20 -2.22 9.34
N THR A 57 7.43 -2.03 10.65
CA THR A 57 7.65 -0.71 11.27
C THR A 57 9.04 -0.49 11.89
N SER A 58 9.95 -1.47 11.78
CA SER A 58 11.34 -1.33 12.22
C SER A 58 12.27 -1.98 11.21
N ILE A 59 13.39 -1.32 10.92
CA ILE A 59 14.57 -1.80 10.17
C ILE A 59 14.57 -1.40 8.68
N GLN A 60 15.17 -0.24 8.39
CA GLN A 60 15.88 -0.02 7.13
C GLN A 60 17.41 0.06 7.29
N HIS A 61 17.95 0.02 8.51
CA HIS A 61 19.38 -0.10 8.75
C HIS A 61 19.66 -0.94 9.98
N GLN A 62 19.58 -2.25 9.83
CA GLN A 62 20.36 -3.24 10.57
C GLN A 62 20.38 -4.49 9.70
N ALA A 63 21.57 -5.06 9.52
CA ALA A 63 21.72 -6.39 8.95
C ALA A 63 21.19 -7.42 9.96
N THR A 64 19.88 -7.48 10.14
CA THR A 64 19.20 -8.62 10.78
C THR A 64 18.83 -9.60 9.68
N PRO A 65 19.41 -10.81 9.65
CA PRO A 65 19.01 -11.83 8.71
C PRO A 65 17.53 -12.17 8.91
N LEU A 66 16.87 -12.61 7.86
CA LEU A 66 15.63 -13.40 7.91
C LEU A 66 15.88 -14.71 8.68
N TRP A 67 16.12 -14.59 9.99
CA TRP A 67 16.50 -15.64 10.92
C TRP A 67 15.49 -16.81 11.00
N PRO A 68 14.17 -16.66 10.68
CA PRO A 68 13.27 -17.81 10.63
C PRO A 68 13.44 -18.69 9.38
N ILE A 69 13.82 -18.14 8.23
CA ILE A 69 13.86 -18.92 6.97
C ILE A 69 15.11 -19.82 6.93
N ARG A 70 16.24 -19.36 7.48
CA ARG A 70 17.46 -20.19 7.59
C ARG A 70 17.35 -21.30 8.64
N HIS A 71 16.54 -21.13 9.68
CA HIS A 71 16.41 -22.12 10.77
C HIS A 71 15.33 -23.18 10.55
N LEU A 72 14.39 -22.98 9.62
CA LEU A 72 13.42 -24.02 9.24
C LEU A 72 14.08 -25.29 8.67
N TRP A 73 15.36 -25.21 8.29
CA TRP A 73 16.16 -26.33 7.79
C TRP A 73 17.17 -26.89 8.81
N ARG A 74 17.43 -26.18 9.91
CA ARG A 74 18.43 -26.56 10.92
C ARG A 74 17.76 -26.91 12.23
N LEU A 75 17.06 -28.03 12.27
CA LEU A 75 16.75 -28.73 13.52
C LEU A 75 17.08 -30.21 13.35
N VAL A 76 17.88 -30.70 14.29
CA VAL A 76 18.40 -32.07 14.51
C VAL A 76 19.72 -32.43 13.79
N PRO A 77 20.88 -32.18 14.42
CA PRO A 77 22.10 -32.94 14.14
C PRO A 77 21.87 -34.41 14.55
N GLY A 78 21.98 -35.35 13.60
CA GLY A 78 21.94 -36.80 13.88
C GLY A 78 20.69 -37.57 13.42
N CYS A 79 19.82 -36.99 12.59
CA CYS A 79 18.68 -37.72 12.01
C CYS A 79 19.12 -38.49 10.74
N PRO A 80 18.83 -39.80 10.59
CA PRO A 80 19.01 -40.49 9.32
C PRO A 80 18.18 -39.77 8.25
N THR A 81 18.76 -39.57 7.08
CA THR A 81 18.20 -38.83 5.96
C THR A 81 16.69 -39.08 5.80
N PRO A 82 15.83 -38.05 5.86
CA PRO A 82 14.41 -38.21 5.53
C PRO A 82 14.28 -38.64 4.06
N PRO A 83 13.14 -39.24 3.65
CA PRO A 83 12.91 -39.66 2.27
C PRO A 83 13.26 -38.54 1.29
N LEU A 84 13.80 -38.89 0.12
CA LEU A 84 14.33 -37.95 -0.89
C LEU A 84 13.37 -36.81 -1.32
N ASP A 85 12.09 -36.88 -0.95
CA ASP A 85 11.02 -36.01 -1.42
C ASP A 85 10.71 -34.78 -0.53
N ASP A 86 11.34 -34.64 0.64
CA ASP A 86 11.07 -33.51 1.53
C ASP A 86 11.83 -32.25 1.07
N SER A 87 11.17 -31.41 0.27
CA SER A 87 11.67 -30.12 -0.22
C SER A 87 10.86 -28.96 0.35
N PHE A 88 11.40 -27.73 0.31
CA PHE A 88 10.67 -26.53 0.76
C PHE A 88 9.48 -26.14 -0.15
N TYR A 89 9.21 -26.92 -1.19
CA TYR A 89 8.18 -26.64 -2.21
C TYR A 89 6.76 -26.45 -1.65
N PRO A 90 6.24 -27.31 -0.74
CA PRO A 90 4.88 -27.15 -0.21
C PRO A 90 4.67 -25.82 0.52
N VAL A 91 5.73 -25.24 1.08
CA VAL A 91 5.70 -23.90 1.71
C VAL A 91 5.90 -22.81 0.66
N LEU A 92 6.90 -22.94 -0.20
CA LEU A 92 7.24 -21.90 -1.19
C LEU A 92 6.10 -21.64 -2.16
N ARG A 93 5.34 -22.66 -2.57
CA ARG A 93 4.17 -22.50 -3.45
C ARG A 93 3.00 -21.76 -2.80
N LEU A 94 2.88 -21.80 -1.47
CA LEU A 94 1.89 -21.02 -0.72
C LEU A 94 2.35 -19.58 -0.45
N LEU A 95 3.66 -19.36 -0.33
CA LEU A 95 4.26 -18.02 -0.21
C LEU A 95 4.28 -17.27 -1.55
N LEU A 96 4.47 -18.00 -2.65
CA LEU A 96 4.53 -17.47 -4.03
C LEU A 96 3.44 -18.10 -4.92
N PRO A 97 2.14 -18.01 -4.56
CA PRO A 97 1.07 -18.69 -5.29
C PRO A 97 0.90 -18.19 -6.74
N GLN A 98 1.33 -16.98 -7.04
CA GLN A 98 1.39 -16.42 -8.40
C GLN A 98 2.47 -17.06 -9.29
N LEU A 99 3.47 -17.71 -8.68
CA LEU A 99 4.55 -18.42 -9.36
C LEU A 99 4.32 -19.94 -9.41
N ASP A 100 3.27 -20.44 -8.75
CA ASP A 100 2.87 -21.84 -8.87
C ASP A 100 2.31 -22.12 -10.29
N ARG A 101 2.85 -23.15 -10.92
CA ARG A 101 2.47 -23.64 -12.25
C ARG A 101 1.95 -25.07 -12.24
N GLU A 102 2.17 -25.82 -11.16
CA GLU A 102 1.62 -27.17 -11.04
C GLU A 102 0.12 -27.12 -10.72
N ARG A 103 -0.29 -26.12 -9.94
CA ARG A 103 -1.71 -25.91 -9.63
C ARG A 103 -2.40 -25.04 -10.67
N GLY A 104 -3.48 -25.59 -11.23
CA GLY A 104 -4.42 -24.86 -12.08
C GLY A 104 -5.11 -23.68 -11.37
N PRO A 105 -5.93 -22.91 -12.11
CA PRO A 105 -6.73 -21.84 -11.53
C PRO A 105 -7.77 -22.41 -10.55
N TYR A 106 -8.05 -21.68 -9.47
CA TYR A 106 -9.08 -22.07 -8.51
C TYR A 106 -10.51 -21.70 -8.96
N GLY A 107 -10.66 -20.77 -9.91
CA GLY A 107 -11.98 -20.24 -10.29
C GLY A 107 -12.65 -19.35 -9.24
N VAL A 108 -11.91 -18.95 -8.22
CA VAL A 108 -12.42 -18.21 -7.06
C VAL A 108 -12.05 -16.73 -7.17
N LYS A 109 -13.03 -15.86 -6.90
CA LYS A 109 -12.87 -14.40 -6.80
C LYS A 109 -13.53 -13.89 -5.52
N GLU A 110 -13.20 -12.66 -5.12
CA GLU A 110 -13.66 -12.00 -3.89
C GLU A 110 -15.18 -12.05 -3.75
N HIS A 111 -15.93 -11.72 -4.80
CA HIS A 111 -17.40 -11.73 -4.77
C HIS A 111 -17.99 -13.12 -4.52
N ASN A 112 -17.40 -14.16 -5.11
CA ASN A 112 -17.85 -15.54 -4.90
C ASN A 112 -17.48 -15.99 -3.48
N LEU A 113 -16.28 -15.65 -2.99
CA LEU A 113 -15.90 -15.91 -1.60
C LEU A 113 -16.84 -15.21 -0.62
N ALA A 114 -17.19 -13.95 -0.86
CA ALA A 114 -18.14 -13.21 -0.02
C ALA A 114 -19.47 -13.97 0.11
N LYS A 115 -20.03 -14.46 -1.00
CA LYS A 115 -21.25 -15.28 -1.00
C LYS A 115 -21.08 -16.59 -0.23
N VAL A 116 -19.96 -17.26 -0.40
CA VAL A 116 -19.64 -18.50 0.32
C VAL A 116 -19.56 -18.23 1.83
N TYR A 117 -18.86 -17.19 2.26
CA TYR A 117 -18.78 -16.78 3.67
C TYR A 117 -20.15 -16.41 4.26
N ILE A 118 -20.95 -15.60 3.55
CA ILE A 118 -22.30 -15.22 3.98
C ILE A 118 -23.17 -16.46 4.21
N ARG A 119 -23.09 -17.44 3.30
CA ARG A 119 -23.84 -18.70 3.39
C ARG A 119 -23.37 -19.57 4.56
N ILE A 120 -22.06 -19.76 4.70
CA ILE A 120 -21.46 -20.64 5.73
C ILE A 120 -21.68 -20.08 7.14
N LEU A 121 -21.50 -18.77 7.31
CA LEU A 121 -21.66 -18.08 8.58
C LEU A 121 -23.13 -17.73 8.88
N CYS A 122 -24.05 -18.09 7.98
CA CYS A 122 -25.47 -17.76 8.05
C CYS A 122 -25.72 -16.27 8.33
N LEU A 123 -24.96 -15.38 7.69
CA LEU A 123 -25.13 -13.94 7.87
C LEU A 123 -26.45 -13.49 7.23
N PRO A 124 -27.21 -12.58 7.88
CA PRO A 124 -28.36 -11.95 7.25
C PRO A 124 -27.93 -11.27 5.95
N LYS A 125 -28.66 -11.50 4.86
CA LYS A 125 -28.29 -11.00 3.51
C LYS A 125 -28.16 -9.47 3.47
N ASP A 126 -29.01 -8.79 4.22
CA ASP A 126 -29.04 -7.33 4.36
C ASP A 126 -28.33 -6.85 5.65
N GLY A 127 -27.58 -7.74 6.30
CA GLY A 127 -26.84 -7.44 7.52
C GLY A 127 -25.54 -6.69 7.23
N ARG A 128 -25.11 -5.85 8.18
CA ARG A 128 -23.88 -5.03 8.07
C ARG A 128 -22.64 -5.84 7.66
N ASP A 129 -22.47 -7.06 8.18
CA ASP A 129 -21.30 -7.90 7.86
C ASP A 129 -21.38 -8.54 6.46
N ALA A 130 -22.59 -8.87 5.98
CA ALA A 130 -22.78 -9.33 4.60
C ALA A 130 -22.52 -8.20 3.60
N GLU A 131 -23.02 -6.99 3.89
CA GLU A 131 -22.74 -5.80 3.09
C GLU A 131 -21.25 -5.45 3.06
N LYS A 132 -20.54 -5.61 4.18
CA LYS A 132 -19.07 -5.44 4.25
C LYS A 132 -18.33 -6.39 3.32
N LEU A 133 -18.69 -7.68 3.32
CA LEU A 133 -18.03 -8.67 2.49
C LEU A 133 -18.30 -8.44 1.00
N LEU A 134 -19.55 -8.13 0.63
CA LEU A 134 -19.94 -7.89 -0.77
C LEU A 134 -19.36 -6.57 -1.30
N ASN A 135 -19.32 -5.53 -0.46
CA ASN A 135 -18.86 -4.19 -0.83
C ASN A 135 -17.51 -3.85 -0.16
N PHE A 136 -16.60 -4.82 -0.11
CA PHE A 136 -15.34 -4.72 0.66
C PHE A 136 -14.45 -3.55 0.23
N ARG A 137 -14.59 -3.04 -1.00
CA ARG A 137 -13.82 -1.91 -1.51
C ARG A 137 -14.29 -0.54 -1.00
N ALA A 138 -15.54 -0.42 -0.53
CA ALA A 138 -16.11 0.86 -0.12
C ALA A 138 -15.72 1.23 1.33
N PRO A 139 -15.04 2.36 1.59
CA PRO A 139 -14.64 2.80 2.93
C PRO A 139 -15.79 2.96 3.89
N LYS A 140 -16.90 3.54 3.42
CA LYS A 140 -18.12 3.73 4.23
C LYS A 140 -18.71 2.40 4.72
N SER A 141 -18.44 1.28 4.04
CA SER A 141 -18.92 -0.05 4.42
C SER A 141 -17.87 -0.82 5.23
N ALA A 142 -16.65 -0.93 4.70
CA ALA A 142 -15.57 -1.76 5.24
C ALA A 142 -14.60 -1.04 6.20
N GLY A 143 -14.75 0.27 6.40
CA GLY A 143 -13.92 1.08 7.30
C GLY A 143 -12.47 1.22 6.84
N ALA A 144 -11.55 1.32 7.82
CA ALA A 144 -10.09 1.40 7.59
C ALA A 144 -9.53 0.19 6.82
N GLN A 145 -10.31 -0.89 6.71
CA GLN A 145 -9.97 -2.12 6.01
C GLN A 145 -10.66 -2.20 4.64
N SER A 146 -11.10 -1.10 4.05
CA SER A 146 -11.73 -1.13 2.72
C SER A 146 -10.71 -1.44 1.63
N GLY A 147 -10.93 -2.43 0.76
CA GLY A 147 -10.11 -2.75 -0.44
C GLY A 147 -9.03 -3.84 -0.28
N ASP A 148 -9.02 -4.58 0.83
CA ASP A 148 -8.39 -5.91 0.93
C ASP A 148 -9.45 -6.85 1.50
N PHE A 149 -9.97 -7.71 0.64
CA PHE A 149 -11.02 -8.65 0.99
C PHE A 149 -10.61 -9.58 2.14
N ALA A 150 -9.34 -9.98 2.21
CA ALA A 150 -8.84 -10.87 3.25
C ALA A 150 -8.85 -10.21 4.63
N ASP A 151 -8.48 -8.93 4.71
CA ASP A 151 -8.56 -8.16 5.96
C ASP A 151 -10.02 -7.93 6.39
N VAL A 152 -10.90 -7.57 5.45
CA VAL A 152 -12.34 -7.40 5.76
C VAL A 152 -12.93 -8.70 6.29
N ALA A 153 -12.66 -9.81 5.62
CA ALA A 153 -13.10 -11.13 6.05
C ALA A 153 -12.57 -11.49 7.44
N TYR A 154 -11.28 -11.24 7.72
CA TYR A 154 -10.68 -11.47 9.05
C TYR A 154 -11.48 -10.80 10.18
N TRP A 155 -11.83 -9.53 10.03
CA TRP A 155 -12.57 -8.80 11.07
C TRP A 155 -14.01 -9.28 11.23
N VAL A 156 -14.64 -9.78 10.17
CA VAL A 156 -15.94 -10.47 10.26
C VAL A 156 -15.80 -11.83 10.95
N LEU A 157 -14.69 -12.54 10.72
CA LEU A 157 -14.45 -13.89 11.23
C LEU A 157 -13.91 -13.92 12.67
N LYS A 158 -13.22 -12.87 13.12
CA LYS A 158 -12.48 -12.83 14.39
C LYS A 158 -13.32 -13.26 15.60
N SER A 159 -14.59 -12.89 15.65
CA SER A 159 -15.52 -13.23 16.73
C SER A 159 -16.33 -14.52 16.50
N ARG A 160 -16.14 -15.20 15.36
CA ARG A 160 -16.98 -16.32 14.88
C ARG A 160 -16.22 -17.62 14.67
N CYS A 161 -14.88 -17.59 14.67
CA CYS A 161 -14.04 -18.75 14.43
C CYS A 161 -13.32 -19.19 15.71
N PRO A 162 -13.05 -20.51 15.86
CA PRO A 162 -12.29 -21.03 17.00
C PRO A 162 -10.83 -20.56 16.97
N GLU A 163 -10.21 -20.53 18.15
CA GLU A 163 -8.77 -20.30 18.30
C GLU A 163 -7.98 -21.58 17.95
N GLY A 164 -6.92 -21.44 17.16
CA GLY A 164 -6.02 -22.54 16.76
C GLY A 164 -6.36 -23.21 15.41
N SER A 165 -5.31 -23.56 14.66
CA SER A 165 -5.42 -24.30 13.39
C SER A 165 -5.33 -25.80 13.62
N LYS A 166 -6.08 -26.59 12.85
CA LYS A 166 -6.00 -28.07 12.88
C LYS A 166 -5.33 -28.67 11.65
N LEU A 167 -4.90 -27.84 10.69
CA LEU A 167 -4.42 -28.28 9.39
C LEU A 167 -2.92 -28.05 9.22
N THR A 168 -2.24 -29.07 8.71
CA THR A 168 -0.84 -29.00 8.27
C THR A 168 -0.74 -28.33 6.90
N VAL A 169 0.45 -27.82 6.55
CA VAL A 169 0.74 -27.26 5.21
C VAL A 169 0.45 -28.26 4.09
N GLN A 170 0.73 -29.55 4.32
CA GLN A 170 0.47 -30.59 3.33
C GLN A 170 -1.04 -30.77 3.10
N GLN A 171 -1.85 -30.81 4.16
CA GLN A 171 -3.31 -30.91 4.05
C GLN A 171 -3.90 -29.69 3.36
N VAL A 172 -3.40 -28.49 3.66
CA VAL A 172 -3.80 -27.25 2.98
C VAL A 172 -3.51 -27.34 1.49
N ASN A 173 -2.31 -27.77 1.11
CA ASN A 173 -1.97 -27.97 -0.30
C ASN A 173 -2.90 -28.98 -0.97
N ALA A 174 -3.18 -30.12 -0.34
CA ALA A 174 -4.08 -31.14 -0.87
C ALA A 174 -5.50 -30.59 -1.12
N HIS A 175 -6.06 -29.82 -0.19
CA HIS A 175 -7.35 -29.16 -0.39
C HIS A 175 -7.30 -28.14 -1.54
N LEU A 176 -6.24 -27.35 -1.64
CA LEU A 176 -6.08 -26.38 -2.73
C LEU A 176 -5.92 -27.07 -4.10
N ASP A 177 -5.20 -28.20 -4.15
CA ASP A 177 -5.09 -29.04 -5.34
C ASP A 177 -6.48 -29.58 -5.74
N ASN A 178 -7.26 -30.09 -4.78
CA ASN A 178 -8.63 -30.56 -5.01
C ASN A 178 -9.56 -29.44 -5.50
N ILE A 179 -9.44 -28.22 -4.98
CA ILE A 179 -10.21 -27.06 -5.47
C ILE A 179 -9.88 -26.80 -6.94
N ALA A 180 -8.60 -26.78 -7.31
CA ALA A 180 -8.18 -26.54 -8.68
C ALA A 180 -8.65 -27.66 -9.64
N ILE A 181 -8.55 -28.92 -9.22
CA ILE A 181 -9.03 -30.08 -9.99
C ILE A 181 -10.54 -30.00 -10.20
N LYS A 182 -11.32 -29.79 -9.13
CA LYS A 182 -12.78 -29.68 -9.21
C LYS A 182 -13.23 -28.47 -10.04
N HIS A 183 -12.48 -27.36 -10.00
CA HIS A 183 -12.73 -26.24 -10.89
C HIS A 183 -12.50 -26.60 -12.36
N ALA A 184 -11.40 -27.30 -12.67
CA ALA A 184 -11.10 -27.77 -14.02
C ALA A 184 -12.14 -28.78 -14.54
N LEU A 185 -12.73 -29.60 -13.65
CA LEU A 185 -13.84 -30.50 -13.95
C LEU A 185 -15.21 -29.80 -14.01
N HIS A 186 -15.27 -28.47 -13.83
CA HIS A 186 -16.51 -27.69 -13.78
C HIS A 186 -17.52 -28.14 -12.71
N GLU A 187 -17.03 -28.51 -11.52
CA GLU A 187 -17.85 -28.93 -10.38
C GLU A 187 -17.94 -27.84 -9.28
N PRO A 188 -18.81 -26.82 -9.43
CA PRO A 188 -18.86 -25.70 -8.49
C PRO A 188 -19.26 -26.10 -7.06
N ARG A 189 -20.11 -27.12 -6.91
CA ARG A 189 -20.48 -27.64 -5.58
C ARG A 189 -19.30 -28.32 -4.90
N GLY A 190 -18.51 -29.10 -5.65
CA GLY A 190 -17.33 -29.74 -5.11
C GLY A 190 -16.28 -28.74 -4.64
N VAL A 191 -16.12 -27.61 -5.35
CA VAL A 191 -15.27 -26.48 -4.91
C VAL A 191 -15.79 -25.87 -3.61
N ASP A 192 -17.10 -25.61 -3.53
CA ASP A 192 -17.73 -25.11 -2.31
C ASP A 192 -17.51 -26.06 -1.12
N ASP A 193 -17.61 -27.37 -1.33
CA ASP A 193 -17.42 -28.38 -0.28
C ASP A 193 -15.98 -28.39 0.28
N GLU A 194 -14.95 -28.29 -0.59
CA GLU A 194 -13.54 -28.17 -0.15
C GLU A 194 -13.29 -26.88 0.62
N LEU A 195 -13.85 -25.76 0.14
CA LEU A 195 -13.76 -24.49 0.84
C LEU A 195 -14.43 -24.58 2.21
N ILE A 196 -15.63 -25.16 2.31
CA ILE A 196 -16.32 -25.37 3.58
C ILE A 196 -15.48 -26.22 4.55
N ALA A 197 -14.83 -27.28 4.05
CA ALA A 197 -13.97 -28.13 4.86
C ALA A 197 -12.78 -27.35 5.45
N LEU A 198 -12.08 -26.57 4.61
CA LEU A 198 -10.99 -25.68 5.05
C LEU A 198 -11.46 -24.66 6.08
N LEU A 199 -12.54 -23.94 5.80
CA LEU A 199 -13.05 -22.86 6.65
C LEU A 199 -13.52 -23.36 8.02
N ARG A 200 -13.98 -24.61 8.15
CA ARG A 200 -14.35 -25.22 9.44
C ARG A 200 -13.16 -25.62 10.31
N ALA A 201 -11.99 -25.84 9.71
CA ALA A 201 -10.80 -26.35 10.39
C ALA A 201 -9.72 -25.27 10.65
N MET A 202 -9.96 -24.03 10.21
CA MET A 202 -9.01 -22.92 10.26
C MET A 202 -9.46 -21.80 11.20
N SER A 203 -8.49 -21.20 11.89
CA SER A 203 -8.69 -19.95 12.65
C SER A 203 -9.00 -18.77 11.71
N ALA A 204 -9.54 -17.66 12.25
CA ALA A 204 -9.76 -16.45 11.45
C ALA A 204 -8.48 -15.93 10.78
N SER A 205 -7.33 -16.05 11.46
CA SER A 205 -6.01 -15.65 10.93
C SER A 205 -5.57 -16.53 9.76
N ASP A 206 -5.74 -17.85 9.87
CA ASP A 206 -5.41 -18.77 8.78
C ASP A 206 -6.31 -18.54 7.56
N GLN A 207 -7.60 -18.30 7.79
CA GLN A 207 -8.56 -18.01 6.71
C GLN A 207 -8.19 -16.72 5.95
N LYS A 208 -7.68 -15.69 6.64
CA LYS A 208 -7.14 -14.49 5.98
C LYS A 208 -6.01 -14.85 5.00
N TRP A 209 -5.07 -15.68 5.42
CA TRP A 209 -3.96 -16.09 4.56
C TRP A 209 -4.40 -17.05 3.45
N LEU A 210 -5.34 -17.96 3.75
CA LEU A 210 -5.96 -18.82 2.75
C LEU A 210 -6.63 -18.00 1.64
N ILE A 211 -7.39 -16.95 1.99
CA ILE A 211 -8.00 -16.05 1.00
C ILE A 211 -6.92 -15.44 0.10
N ARG A 212 -5.82 -14.96 0.67
CA ARG A 212 -4.70 -14.39 -0.09
C ARG A 212 -4.03 -15.42 -1.01
N MET A 213 -3.91 -16.68 -0.57
CA MET A 213 -3.40 -17.79 -1.39
C MET A 213 -4.36 -18.13 -2.55
N LEU A 214 -5.67 -18.18 -2.29
CA LEU A 214 -6.72 -18.43 -3.29
C LEU A 214 -6.77 -17.31 -4.34
N LEU A 215 -6.64 -16.06 -3.91
CA LEU A 215 -6.59 -14.89 -4.79
C LEU A 215 -5.21 -14.71 -5.46
N LYS A 216 -4.22 -15.54 -5.07
CA LYS A 216 -2.81 -15.47 -5.51
C LYS A 216 -2.16 -14.09 -5.28
N ASP A 217 -2.55 -13.40 -4.20
CA ASP A 217 -2.00 -12.11 -3.80
C ASP A 217 -1.73 -12.07 -2.28
N MET A 218 -0.49 -12.37 -1.90
CA MET A 218 -0.07 -12.51 -0.49
C MET A 218 0.15 -11.18 0.23
N LYS A 219 0.30 -10.05 -0.49
CA LYS A 219 0.52 -8.71 0.09
C LYS A 219 1.60 -8.64 1.18
N LEU A 220 2.72 -9.37 1.02
CA LEU A 220 3.81 -9.46 2.02
C LEU A 220 4.68 -8.18 2.10
N GLY A 221 4.50 -7.22 1.20
CA GLY A 221 5.38 -6.04 1.11
C GLY A 221 6.77 -6.32 0.53
N ILE A 222 7.13 -7.60 0.32
CA ILE A 222 8.39 -8.06 -0.27
C ILE A 222 8.10 -8.66 -1.65
N GLY A 223 8.90 -8.31 -2.66
CA GLY A 223 8.77 -8.84 -4.02
C GLY A 223 9.20 -10.31 -4.13
N HIS A 224 8.58 -11.07 -5.04
CA HIS A 224 8.88 -12.50 -5.24
C HIS A 224 10.37 -12.77 -5.54
N SER A 225 11.04 -11.87 -6.28
CA SER A 225 12.47 -12.00 -6.58
C SER A 225 13.29 -12.03 -5.29
N LYS A 226 12.96 -11.18 -4.32
CA LYS A 226 13.68 -11.10 -3.06
C LYS A 226 13.43 -12.34 -2.19
N ILE A 227 12.22 -12.91 -2.24
CA ILE A 227 11.89 -14.17 -1.57
C ILE A 227 12.72 -15.32 -2.16
N LEU A 228 12.79 -15.43 -3.49
CA LEU A 228 13.64 -16.44 -4.16
C LEU A 228 15.12 -16.24 -3.84
N GLU A 229 15.65 -15.01 -3.96
CA GLU A 229 17.05 -14.68 -3.63
C GLU A 229 17.39 -14.97 -2.16
N THR A 230 16.42 -14.86 -1.25
CA THR A 230 16.59 -15.24 0.16
C THR A 230 16.63 -16.75 0.34
N PHE A 231 15.82 -17.49 -0.42
CA PHE A 231 15.84 -18.96 -0.41
C PHE A 231 17.17 -19.49 -0.94
N HIS A 232 17.63 -18.98 -2.09
CA HIS A 232 18.94 -19.30 -2.67
C HIS A 232 19.39 -18.18 -3.64
N PRO A 233 20.68 -17.80 -3.70
CA PRO A 233 21.18 -16.80 -4.65
C PRO A 233 20.80 -17.09 -6.11
N ASP A 234 20.86 -18.36 -6.52
CA ASP A 234 20.53 -18.82 -7.89
C ASP A 234 19.04 -19.12 -8.12
N ALA A 235 18.18 -19.06 -7.10
CA ALA A 235 16.79 -19.49 -7.24
C ALA A 235 16.00 -18.65 -8.22
N ARG A 236 16.30 -17.34 -8.30
CA ARG A 236 15.67 -16.46 -9.26
C ARG A 236 16.03 -16.83 -10.70
N GLU A 237 17.31 -17.03 -10.97
CA GLU A 237 17.81 -17.38 -12.30
C GLU A 237 17.28 -18.75 -12.73
N LEU A 238 17.33 -19.74 -11.83
CA LEU A 238 16.76 -21.06 -12.06
C LEU A 238 15.26 -21.02 -12.31
N TYR A 239 14.50 -20.21 -11.56
CA TYR A 239 13.08 -20.04 -11.82
C TYR A 239 12.83 -19.35 -13.16
N ASP A 240 13.62 -18.35 -13.53
CA ASP A 240 13.43 -17.63 -14.79
C ASP A 240 13.69 -18.52 -16.02
N VAL A 241 14.51 -19.59 -15.93
CA VAL A 241 14.68 -20.58 -17.02
C VAL A 241 13.78 -21.82 -16.93
N THR A 242 13.21 -22.13 -15.75
CA THR A 242 12.40 -23.36 -15.56
C THR A 242 10.92 -23.12 -15.32
N ASN A 243 10.57 -21.92 -14.83
CA ASN A 243 9.24 -21.53 -14.38
C ASN A 243 8.61 -22.56 -13.42
N ASN A 244 9.45 -23.28 -12.66
CA ASN A 244 9.04 -24.42 -11.83
C ASN A 244 9.63 -24.27 -10.41
N LEU A 245 8.77 -23.97 -9.44
CA LEU A 245 9.15 -23.83 -8.04
C LEU A 245 9.61 -25.14 -7.39
N ALA A 246 9.03 -26.29 -7.78
CA ALA A 246 9.42 -27.59 -7.24
C ALA A 246 10.86 -27.93 -7.64
N LYS A 247 11.20 -27.72 -8.92
CA LYS A 247 12.56 -27.89 -9.43
C LYS A 247 13.56 -26.95 -8.76
N VAL A 248 13.15 -25.70 -8.49
CA VAL A 248 13.97 -24.76 -7.70
C VAL A 248 14.23 -25.28 -6.29
N CYS A 249 13.21 -25.75 -5.59
CA CYS A 249 13.35 -26.28 -4.23
C CYS A 249 14.18 -27.57 -4.18
N LEU A 250 14.09 -28.40 -5.22
CA LEU A 250 14.79 -29.66 -5.32
C LEU A 250 16.29 -29.47 -5.62
N LEU A 251 16.62 -28.66 -6.64
CA LEU A 251 18.00 -28.46 -7.09
C LEU A 251 18.80 -27.55 -6.15
N LEU A 252 18.14 -26.59 -5.49
CA LEU A 252 18.76 -25.60 -4.60
C LEU A 252 18.46 -25.89 -3.13
N LYS A 253 18.31 -27.17 -2.79
CA LYS A 253 18.05 -27.65 -1.43
C LYS A 253 19.15 -27.22 -0.45
N ASP A 254 20.41 -27.21 -0.91
CA ASP A 254 21.57 -26.76 -0.15
C ASP A 254 21.91 -25.29 -0.48
N PRO A 255 21.73 -24.33 0.45
CA PRO A 255 21.99 -22.91 0.22
C PRO A 255 23.45 -22.55 -0.03
N SER A 256 24.38 -23.47 0.22
CA SER A 256 25.82 -23.27 0.00
C SER A 256 26.28 -23.69 -1.40
N ARG A 257 25.49 -24.49 -2.11
CA ARG A 257 25.85 -25.04 -3.42
C ARG A 257 25.31 -24.18 -4.55
N ARG A 258 26.21 -23.54 -5.27
CA ARG A 258 25.87 -22.79 -6.49
C ARG A 258 25.72 -23.74 -7.67
N LEU A 259 24.77 -23.46 -8.56
CA LEU A 259 24.69 -24.16 -9.83
C LEU A 259 25.74 -23.60 -10.78
N HIS A 260 26.50 -24.47 -11.46
CA HIS A 260 27.20 -24.05 -12.67
C HIS A 260 26.14 -23.92 -13.77
N GLU A 261 26.15 -22.81 -14.51
CA GLU A 261 25.38 -22.54 -15.73
C GLU A 261 23.91 -23.05 -15.75
N VAL A 262 22.99 -22.11 -15.59
CA VAL A 262 21.56 -22.37 -15.62
C VAL A 262 21.04 -22.10 -17.03
N GLU A 263 20.78 -23.17 -17.79
CA GLU A 263 20.38 -23.07 -19.20
C GLU A 263 18.90 -23.44 -19.43
N VAL A 264 18.38 -23.01 -20.58
CA VAL A 264 17.04 -23.42 -21.04
C VAL A 264 17.08 -24.88 -21.50
N SER A 265 16.01 -25.62 -21.22
CA SER A 265 15.89 -27.02 -21.64
C SER A 265 14.57 -27.26 -22.36
N VAL A 266 14.55 -28.25 -23.26
CA VAL A 266 13.32 -28.63 -23.97
C VAL A 266 12.25 -29.06 -22.96
N PHE A 267 10.98 -28.75 -23.28
CA PHE A 267 9.81 -28.92 -22.42
C PHE A 267 9.83 -28.25 -21.04
N SER A 268 10.82 -27.43 -20.73
CA SER A 268 10.84 -26.57 -19.55
C SER A 268 10.54 -25.13 -19.97
N PRO A 269 9.36 -24.58 -19.67
CA PRO A 269 9.05 -23.20 -20.03
C PRO A 269 10.00 -22.25 -19.31
N PHE A 270 10.50 -21.24 -20.00
CA PHE A 270 11.27 -20.14 -19.39
C PHE A 270 10.47 -18.84 -19.51
N ARG A 271 10.96 -17.78 -18.85
CA ARG A 271 10.40 -16.44 -18.96
C ARG A 271 11.06 -15.73 -20.14
N PRO A 272 10.31 -15.36 -21.19
CA PRO A 272 10.91 -14.77 -22.39
C PRO A 272 11.68 -13.48 -22.09
N MET A 273 12.70 -13.21 -22.91
CA MET A 273 13.39 -11.92 -22.96
C MET A 273 12.40 -10.82 -23.34
N LEU A 274 12.57 -9.62 -22.76
CA LEU A 274 11.66 -8.50 -22.90
C LEU A 274 12.35 -7.32 -23.61
N ALA A 275 11.56 -6.52 -24.32
CA ALA A 275 12.05 -5.27 -24.90
C ALA A 275 11.91 -4.08 -23.93
N GLU A 276 12.92 -3.22 -23.92
CA GLU A 276 12.95 -1.90 -23.27
C GLU A 276 12.12 -0.90 -24.08
N LYS A 277 11.47 0.06 -23.39
CA LYS A 277 10.76 1.14 -24.08
C LYS A 277 11.81 2.12 -24.61
N CYS A 278 11.78 2.42 -25.91
CA CYS A 278 12.58 3.49 -26.50
C CYS A 278 11.66 4.51 -27.16
N ASP A 279 11.88 5.78 -26.86
CA ASP A 279 11.28 6.89 -27.62
C ASP A 279 12.04 7.04 -28.94
N ILE A 280 11.35 7.46 -30.00
CA ILE A 280 11.99 7.68 -31.29
C ILE A 280 13.04 8.79 -31.21
N LYS A 281 12.80 9.82 -30.38
CA LYS A 281 13.74 10.94 -30.15
C LYS A 281 15.06 10.50 -29.52
N ASN A 282 15.04 9.41 -28.77
CA ASN A 282 16.21 8.88 -28.06
C ASN A 282 16.84 7.69 -28.81
N VAL A 283 16.39 7.40 -30.04
CA VAL A 283 16.83 6.22 -30.77
C VAL A 283 18.30 6.31 -31.14
N GLU A 284 18.78 7.50 -31.53
CA GLU A 284 20.19 7.71 -31.87
C GLU A 284 21.12 7.57 -30.66
N GLU A 285 20.69 8.00 -29.48
CA GLU A 285 21.43 7.78 -28.23
C GLU A 285 21.48 6.29 -27.82
N SER A 286 20.40 5.57 -28.13
CA SER A 286 20.26 4.13 -27.83
C SER A 286 21.02 3.25 -28.83
N MET A 287 21.27 3.76 -30.03
CA MET A 287 22.04 3.12 -31.09
C MET A 287 23.52 3.51 -31.01
N LYS A 288 24.43 2.55 -31.01
CA LYS A 288 25.85 2.89 -31.16
C LYS A 288 26.13 3.30 -32.60
N ARG A 289 26.75 4.47 -32.77
CA ARG A 289 27.06 5.03 -34.09
C ARG A 289 27.84 4.04 -34.96
N GLY A 290 27.32 3.77 -36.16
CA GLY A 290 27.93 2.84 -37.12
C GLY A 290 27.70 1.35 -36.83
N GLN A 291 26.97 1.00 -35.76
CA GLN A 291 26.56 -0.38 -35.49
C GLN A 291 25.29 -0.74 -36.27
N VAL A 292 25.25 -1.95 -36.83
CA VAL A 292 24.05 -2.50 -37.46
C VAL A 292 23.06 -2.94 -36.39
N TYR A 293 21.78 -2.61 -36.60
CA TYR A 293 20.65 -3.09 -35.82
C TYR A 293 19.64 -3.81 -36.71
N TYR A 294 18.90 -4.75 -36.12
CA TYR A 294 17.77 -5.40 -36.76
C TYR A 294 16.48 -4.70 -36.38
N VAL A 295 15.71 -4.26 -37.38
CA VAL A 295 14.33 -3.79 -37.20
C VAL A 295 13.38 -4.89 -37.61
N GLU A 296 12.45 -5.21 -36.73
CA GLU A 296 11.41 -6.22 -36.93
C GLU A 296 10.04 -5.61 -36.64
N THR A 297 9.01 -6.13 -37.31
CA THR A 297 7.61 -5.77 -37.02
C THR A 297 7.25 -6.17 -35.58
N LYS A 298 6.66 -5.25 -34.82
CA LYS A 298 6.07 -5.59 -33.53
C LYS A 298 4.67 -6.19 -33.74
N HIS A 299 4.59 -7.51 -33.82
CA HIS A 299 3.32 -8.23 -33.92
C HIS A 299 2.46 -8.05 -32.65
N ASP A 300 1.17 -7.78 -32.85
CA ASP A 300 0.17 -7.56 -31.78
C ASP A 300 -0.67 -8.83 -31.55
N GLY A 301 -0.01 -9.86 -31.02
CA GLY A 301 -0.60 -11.17 -30.77
C GLY A 301 -0.43 -11.61 -29.33
N GLU A 302 -0.16 -12.91 -29.17
CA GLU A 302 0.27 -13.46 -27.89
C GLU A 302 1.60 -14.18 -27.99
N ARG A 303 2.54 -13.81 -27.13
CA ARG A 303 3.86 -14.44 -27.04
C ARG A 303 3.77 -15.92 -26.65
N PHE A 304 4.35 -16.79 -27.48
CA PHE A 304 4.44 -18.23 -27.27
C PHE A 304 5.86 -18.77 -27.52
N GLN A 305 6.23 -19.76 -26.71
CA GLN A 305 7.40 -20.61 -26.90
C GLN A 305 6.90 -21.95 -27.44
N LEU A 306 7.42 -22.37 -28.59
CA LEU A 306 7.19 -23.70 -29.14
C LEU A 306 8.39 -24.59 -28.84
N HIS A 307 8.18 -25.64 -28.07
CA HIS A 307 9.17 -26.65 -27.76
C HIS A 307 8.83 -27.90 -28.57
N MET A 308 9.80 -28.46 -29.27
CA MET A 308 9.63 -29.71 -30.01
C MET A 308 10.80 -30.64 -29.70
N GLN A 309 10.51 -31.91 -29.48
CA GLN A 309 11.49 -32.98 -29.45
C GLN A 309 10.85 -34.29 -29.91
N ASP A 310 11.47 -34.93 -30.89
CA ASP A 310 11.09 -36.25 -31.41
C ASP A 310 9.59 -36.34 -31.78
N GLY A 311 9.06 -35.29 -32.40
CA GLY A 311 7.66 -35.20 -32.84
C GLY A 311 6.64 -34.89 -31.74
N ILE A 312 7.09 -34.67 -30.50
CA ILE A 312 6.28 -34.17 -29.39
C ILE A 312 6.42 -32.65 -29.34
N TYR A 313 5.28 -31.96 -29.29
CA TYR A 313 5.22 -30.49 -29.27
C TYR A 313 4.63 -30.00 -27.96
N LYS A 314 5.15 -28.87 -27.46
CA LYS A 314 4.55 -28.11 -26.36
C LYS A 314 4.55 -26.63 -26.64
N TYR A 315 3.47 -25.97 -26.20
CA TYR A 315 3.26 -24.54 -26.40
C TYR A 315 3.12 -23.84 -25.07
N PHE A 316 4.07 -22.97 -24.73
CA PHE A 316 4.04 -22.23 -23.48
C PHE A 316 3.83 -20.74 -23.71
N SER A 317 2.82 -20.17 -23.06
CA SER A 317 2.59 -18.72 -23.09
C SER A 317 3.73 -17.96 -22.42
N ARG A 318 3.75 -16.63 -22.56
CA ARG A 318 4.70 -15.73 -21.86
C ARG A 318 4.93 -16.03 -20.38
N ASN A 319 3.87 -16.40 -19.67
CA ASN A 319 3.94 -16.65 -18.22
C ASN A 319 4.23 -18.13 -17.88
N GLY A 320 4.44 -18.98 -18.88
CA GLY A 320 4.72 -20.41 -18.75
C GLY A 320 3.51 -21.31 -18.56
N TYR A 321 2.29 -20.83 -18.84
CA TYR A 321 1.13 -21.72 -18.91
C TYR A 321 1.18 -22.56 -20.19
N ASP A 322 0.87 -23.84 -20.05
CA ASP A 322 0.81 -24.83 -21.11
C ASP A 322 -0.51 -24.71 -21.91
N TYR A 323 -0.41 -24.55 -23.23
CA TYR A 323 -1.52 -24.51 -24.19
C TYR A 323 -1.39 -25.60 -25.26
N THR A 324 -0.66 -26.67 -24.94
CA THR A 324 -0.46 -27.80 -25.84
C THR A 324 -1.77 -28.47 -26.23
N ASP A 325 -2.74 -28.56 -25.31
CA ASP A 325 -4.07 -29.12 -25.61
C ASP A 325 -4.82 -28.33 -26.68
N THR A 326 -4.60 -27.01 -26.75
CA THR A 326 -5.17 -26.13 -27.78
C THR A 326 -4.44 -26.31 -29.11
N PHE A 327 -3.13 -26.06 -29.13
CA PHE A 327 -2.37 -25.95 -30.39
C PHE A 327 -1.94 -27.31 -30.96
N GLY A 328 -1.80 -28.32 -30.11
CA GLY A 328 -1.48 -29.69 -30.47
C GLY A 328 -0.22 -30.25 -29.81
N SER A 329 -0.25 -31.54 -29.48
CA SER A 329 0.87 -32.27 -28.88
C SER A 329 1.69 -33.08 -29.88
N SER A 330 1.17 -33.31 -31.08
CA SER A 330 1.78 -34.14 -32.12
C SER A 330 1.31 -33.73 -33.52
N ALA A 331 1.92 -34.30 -34.57
CA ALA A 331 1.55 -34.07 -35.96
C ALA A 331 0.10 -34.46 -36.32
N LEU A 332 -0.65 -35.12 -35.42
CA LEU A 332 -2.01 -35.59 -35.65
C LEU A 332 -3.06 -34.86 -34.80
N ILE A 333 -2.64 -34.09 -33.79
CA ILE A 333 -3.53 -33.53 -32.76
C ILE A 333 -3.36 -32.02 -32.70
N GLY A 334 -4.47 -31.29 -32.59
CA GLY A 334 -4.51 -29.84 -32.35
C GLY A 334 -4.78 -28.99 -33.59
N VAL A 335 -5.01 -27.70 -33.37
CA VAL A 335 -5.41 -26.77 -34.45
C VAL A 335 -4.25 -26.24 -35.29
N LEU A 336 -3.00 -26.37 -34.81
CA LEU A 336 -1.82 -25.77 -35.44
C LEU A 336 -0.72 -26.80 -35.74
N THR A 337 -0.44 -27.68 -34.78
CA THR A 337 0.69 -28.63 -34.83
C THR A 337 0.69 -29.53 -36.07
N PRO A 338 -0.45 -30.08 -36.54
CA PRO A 338 -0.46 -30.90 -37.76
C PRO A 338 0.08 -30.16 -38.98
N HIS A 339 -0.15 -28.85 -39.07
CA HIS A 339 0.38 -28.02 -40.14
C HIS A 339 1.86 -27.69 -39.90
N VAL A 340 2.23 -27.29 -38.68
CA VAL A 340 3.62 -26.96 -38.32
C VAL A 340 4.57 -28.14 -38.53
N ALA A 341 4.16 -29.36 -38.16
CA ALA A 341 4.97 -30.57 -38.31
C ALA A 341 5.35 -30.86 -39.77
N ARG A 342 4.46 -30.55 -40.72
CA ARG A 342 4.71 -30.69 -42.17
C ARG A 342 5.71 -29.67 -42.70
N LEU A 343 5.81 -28.51 -42.06
CA LEU A 343 6.64 -27.38 -42.51
C LEU A 343 8.06 -27.42 -41.98
N LEU A 344 8.29 -28.10 -40.85
CA LEU A 344 9.62 -28.28 -40.26
C LEU A 344 10.50 -29.15 -41.16
N ARG A 345 11.78 -28.79 -41.26
CA ARG A 345 12.77 -29.55 -42.02
C ARG A 345 13.07 -30.88 -41.31
N TYR A 346 13.33 -31.93 -42.09
CA TYR A 346 13.46 -33.32 -41.60
C TYR A 346 14.58 -33.55 -40.59
N ASP A 347 15.61 -32.70 -40.59
CA ASP A 347 16.78 -32.76 -39.73
C ASP A 347 16.59 -31.99 -38.41
N VAL A 348 15.51 -31.22 -38.26
CA VAL A 348 15.14 -30.60 -36.99
C VAL A 348 14.50 -31.68 -36.11
N LYS A 349 15.29 -32.27 -35.22
CA LYS A 349 14.86 -33.32 -34.27
C LYS A 349 14.39 -32.75 -32.93
N SER A 350 14.97 -31.62 -32.53
CA SER A 350 14.53 -30.90 -31.34
C SER A 350 14.79 -29.40 -31.49
N CYS A 351 13.85 -28.57 -31.04
CA CYS A 351 14.01 -27.12 -31.07
C CYS A 351 13.21 -26.39 -29.99
N ILE A 352 13.62 -25.16 -29.70
CA ILE A 352 12.84 -24.17 -28.96
C ILE A 352 12.76 -22.92 -29.83
N LEU A 353 11.55 -22.59 -30.28
CA LEU A 353 11.24 -21.39 -31.05
C LEU A 353 10.52 -20.38 -30.17
N ASP A 354 10.91 -19.11 -30.28
CA ASP A 354 10.25 -17.99 -29.61
C ASP A 354 9.55 -17.14 -30.69
N GLY A 355 8.25 -16.94 -30.52
CA GLY A 355 7.40 -16.33 -31.53
C GLY A 355 6.16 -15.65 -30.97
N GLU A 356 5.45 -14.93 -31.81
CA GLU A 356 4.15 -14.33 -31.50
C GLU A 356 3.07 -15.14 -32.23
N MET A 357 2.08 -15.64 -31.47
CA MET A 357 0.90 -16.28 -32.02
C MET A 357 -0.11 -15.21 -32.44
N MET A 358 -0.39 -15.16 -33.74
CA MET A 358 -1.31 -14.24 -34.38
C MET A 358 -2.59 -14.95 -34.80
N GLY A 359 -3.71 -14.22 -34.85
CA GLY A 359 -4.89 -14.68 -35.55
C GLY A 359 -4.76 -14.36 -37.03
N TRP A 360 -4.84 -15.35 -37.91
CA TRP A 360 -4.81 -15.15 -39.36
C TRP A 360 -6.21 -15.30 -39.95
N ASN A 361 -6.71 -14.25 -40.60
CA ASN A 361 -7.98 -14.32 -41.30
C ASN A 361 -7.79 -15.01 -42.66
N THR A 362 -8.38 -16.19 -42.81
CA THR A 362 -8.18 -17.02 -44.01
C THR A 362 -8.85 -16.46 -45.26
N ARG A 363 -9.88 -15.60 -45.10
CA ARG A 363 -10.63 -14.96 -46.19
C ARG A 363 -9.97 -13.67 -46.67
N LEU A 364 -9.58 -12.81 -45.72
CA LEU A 364 -8.99 -11.49 -46.00
C LEU A 364 -7.48 -11.54 -46.17
N LYS A 365 -6.85 -12.69 -45.88
CA LYS A 365 -5.40 -12.90 -45.97
C LYS A 365 -4.62 -11.82 -45.21
N CYS A 366 -5.00 -11.61 -43.96
CA CYS A 366 -4.38 -10.62 -43.10
C CYS A 366 -4.37 -11.04 -41.64
N TYR A 367 -3.46 -10.46 -40.86
CA TYR A 367 -3.43 -10.65 -39.41
C TYR A 367 -4.55 -9.88 -38.74
N LYS A 368 -5.27 -10.58 -37.86
CA LYS A 368 -6.15 -9.97 -36.88
C LYS A 368 -5.33 -9.56 -35.66
N MET A 369 -5.32 -8.26 -35.38
CA MET A 369 -4.72 -7.71 -34.17
C MET A 369 -5.47 -8.19 -32.93
N LYS A 370 -4.75 -8.34 -31.83
CA LYS A 370 -5.33 -8.68 -30.54
C LYS A 370 -6.30 -7.59 -30.07
N GLY A 371 -7.58 -7.94 -29.99
CA GLY A 371 -8.62 -7.08 -29.41
C GLY A 371 -9.13 -7.63 -28.08
N ILE A 372 -10.00 -6.88 -27.39
CA ILE A 372 -10.65 -7.32 -26.14
C ILE A 372 -11.45 -8.61 -26.34
N ASN A 373 -12.04 -8.79 -27.53
CA ASN A 373 -12.91 -9.92 -27.85
C ASN A 373 -12.22 -10.99 -28.73
N PHE A 374 -10.91 -10.91 -28.91
CA PHE A 374 -10.18 -11.85 -29.78
C PHE A 374 -9.01 -12.48 -29.02
N ASP A 375 -9.08 -13.80 -28.82
CA ASP A 375 -8.07 -14.57 -28.12
C ASP A 375 -7.64 -15.79 -28.95
N VAL A 376 -6.37 -15.78 -29.38
CA VAL A 376 -5.75 -16.86 -30.17
C VAL A 376 -5.76 -18.21 -29.45
N LYS A 377 -5.82 -18.21 -28.11
CA LYS A 377 -5.89 -19.43 -27.29
C LYS A 377 -7.24 -20.13 -27.34
N SER A 378 -8.26 -19.43 -27.84
CA SER A 378 -9.65 -19.92 -27.90
C SER A 378 -10.09 -20.33 -29.31
N LEU A 379 -9.22 -20.14 -30.31
CA LEU A 379 -9.51 -20.46 -31.70
C LEU A 379 -9.71 -21.95 -31.91
N LYS A 380 -10.71 -22.29 -32.72
CA LYS A 380 -11.08 -23.67 -33.05
C LYS A 380 -10.90 -23.94 -34.53
N LEU A 381 -10.78 -25.23 -34.86
CA LEU A 381 -10.73 -25.67 -36.25
C LEU A 381 -12.03 -25.26 -36.96
N GLY A 382 -11.90 -24.61 -38.13
CA GLY A 382 -13.04 -24.12 -38.92
C GLY A 382 -13.46 -22.67 -38.64
N ASP A 383 -12.86 -22.00 -37.65
CA ASP A 383 -13.06 -20.57 -37.46
C ASP A 383 -12.53 -19.77 -38.67
N VAL A 384 -13.10 -18.58 -38.90
CA VAL A 384 -12.61 -17.65 -39.94
C VAL A 384 -11.16 -17.22 -39.68
N HIS A 385 -10.74 -17.26 -38.42
CA HIS A 385 -9.38 -16.97 -38.00
C HIS A 385 -8.71 -18.25 -37.52
N GLN A 386 -7.52 -18.54 -38.04
CA GLN A 386 -6.70 -19.65 -37.59
C GLN A 386 -5.43 -19.14 -36.88
N PRO A 387 -4.81 -19.91 -35.97
CA PRO A 387 -3.53 -19.51 -35.38
C PRO A 387 -2.41 -19.50 -36.42
N CYS A 388 -1.60 -18.45 -36.41
CA CYS A 388 -0.36 -18.32 -37.18
C CYS A 388 0.79 -18.00 -36.22
N PHE A 389 1.84 -18.81 -36.23
CA PHE A 389 3.00 -18.58 -35.37
C PHE A 389 4.10 -17.80 -36.12
N CYS A 390 4.29 -16.54 -35.75
CA CYS A 390 5.31 -15.65 -36.30
C CYS A 390 6.58 -15.76 -35.45
N VAL A 391 7.58 -16.50 -35.94
CA VAL A 391 8.82 -16.81 -35.24
C VAL A 391 9.87 -15.72 -35.46
N PHE A 392 10.48 -15.23 -34.38
CA PHE A 392 11.58 -14.24 -34.46
C PHE A 392 12.85 -14.68 -33.72
N ASP A 393 12.85 -15.81 -32.98
CA ASP A 393 14.06 -16.35 -32.33
C ASP A 393 14.08 -17.88 -32.24
N VAL A 394 15.29 -18.44 -32.11
CA VAL A 394 15.55 -19.86 -31.83
C VAL A 394 16.55 -19.95 -30.68
N LEU A 395 16.23 -20.77 -29.67
CA LEU A 395 16.98 -20.81 -28.42
C LEU A 395 17.60 -22.18 -28.15
N TYR A 396 17.14 -23.19 -28.87
CA TYR A 396 17.67 -24.54 -28.81
C TYR A 396 17.46 -25.21 -30.17
N LEU A 397 18.46 -25.95 -30.64
CA LEU A 397 18.40 -26.72 -31.87
C LEU A 397 19.25 -27.99 -31.76
N ASN A 398 18.64 -29.16 -31.92
CA ASN A 398 19.30 -30.46 -32.03
C ASN A 398 20.39 -30.73 -30.97
N GLY A 399 20.06 -30.52 -29.69
CA GLY A 399 21.02 -30.71 -28.59
C GLY A 399 21.83 -29.48 -28.21
N GLN A 400 21.81 -28.41 -29.01
CA GLN A 400 22.60 -27.20 -28.76
C GLN A 400 21.73 -26.09 -28.17
N VAL A 401 22.12 -25.59 -26.99
CA VAL A 401 21.56 -24.37 -26.40
C VAL A 401 22.18 -23.14 -27.08
N LEU A 402 21.33 -22.24 -27.55
CA LEU A 402 21.75 -21.07 -28.34
C LEU A 402 21.59 -19.74 -27.59
N THR A 403 21.08 -19.72 -26.36
CA THR A 403 20.81 -18.50 -25.59
C THR A 403 22.04 -17.60 -25.42
N ASN A 404 23.22 -18.20 -25.18
CA ASN A 404 24.50 -17.51 -25.03
C ASN A 404 25.15 -17.11 -26.37
N LYS A 405 24.55 -17.48 -27.52
CA LYS A 405 25.03 -17.06 -28.85
C LYS A 405 24.46 -15.67 -29.20
N PRO A 406 25.23 -14.82 -29.90
CA PRO A 406 24.73 -13.58 -30.47
C PRO A 406 23.49 -13.78 -31.33
N LEU A 407 22.56 -12.81 -31.33
CA LEU A 407 21.32 -12.86 -32.11
C LEU A 407 21.58 -13.18 -33.58
N ARG A 408 22.60 -12.59 -34.22
CA ARG A 408 22.97 -12.91 -35.61
C ARG A 408 23.21 -14.41 -35.86
N ASP A 409 23.81 -15.11 -34.91
CA ASP A 409 24.13 -16.53 -35.06
C ASP A 409 22.87 -17.38 -34.85
N ARG A 410 22.03 -17.00 -33.88
CA ARG A 410 20.69 -17.60 -33.69
C ARG A 410 19.83 -17.43 -34.94
N MET A 411 19.91 -16.28 -35.60
CA MET A 411 19.13 -16.01 -36.80
C MET A 411 19.62 -16.79 -38.02
N ARG A 412 20.93 -16.98 -38.15
CA ARG A 412 21.47 -17.92 -39.14
C ARG A 412 21.03 -19.36 -38.87
N ALA A 413 20.95 -19.78 -37.60
CA ALA A 413 20.44 -21.10 -37.24
C ALA A 413 18.93 -21.25 -37.50
N LEU A 414 18.15 -20.19 -37.29
CA LEU A 414 16.71 -20.15 -37.57
C LEU A 414 16.40 -20.24 -39.07
N GLN A 415 17.26 -19.66 -39.90
CA GLN A 415 17.08 -19.59 -41.34
C GLN A 415 17.06 -21.00 -41.96
N GLY A 416 15.93 -21.38 -42.55
CA GLY A 416 15.77 -22.67 -43.20
C GLY A 416 15.38 -23.83 -42.27
N MET A 417 15.06 -23.58 -41.00
CA MET A 417 14.50 -24.59 -40.09
C MET A 417 13.12 -25.09 -40.53
N PHE A 418 12.36 -24.24 -41.20
CA PHE A 418 11.05 -24.57 -41.75
C PHE A 418 10.81 -23.81 -43.05
N THR A 419 9.93 -24.37 -43.88
CA THR A 419 9.38 -23.69 -45.05
C THR A 419 8.18 -22.86 -44.59
N PRO A 420 8.22 -21.51 -44.69
CA PRO A 420 7.13 -20.69 -44.20
C PRO A 420 5.86 -20.94 -45.03
N GLU A 421 4.71 -21.00 -44.36
CA GLU A 421 3.39 -21.08 -44.99
C GLU A 421 2.52 -19.95 -44.44
N GLU A 422 2.01 -19.12 -45.35
CA GLU A 422 1.21 -17.95 -45.02
C GLU A 422 0.03 -18.30 -44.11
N GLY A 423 -0.06 -17.62 -42.97
CA GLY A 423 -1.13 -17.83 -42.01
C GLY A 423 -1.00 -19.08 -41.13
N ILE A 424 0.12 -19.80 -41.16
CA ILE A 424 0.39 -20.95 -40.28
C ILE A 424 1.70 -20.77 -39.51
N LEU A 425 2.82 -20.65 -40.22
CA LEU A 425 4.15 -20.57 -39.64
C LEU A 425 5.01 -19.66 -40.52
N ALA A 426 5.43 -18.53 -39.96
CA ALA A 426 6.16 -17.50 -40.71
C ALA A 426 7.36 -17.00 -39.90
N TYR A 427 8.40 -16.55 -40.60
CA TYR A 427 9.43 -15.72 -39.97
C TYR A 427 8.90 -14.29 -39.82
N THR A 428 9.26 -13.62 -38.73
CA THR A 428 9.05 -12.17 -38.65
C THR A 428 10.02 -11.46 -39.60
N ASP A 429 9.48 -10.55 -40.41
CA ASP A 429 10.27 -9.74 -41.34
C ASP A 429 11.33 -8.92 -40.60
N ARG A 430 12.53 -8.89 -41.16
CA ARG A 430 13.70 -8.21 -40.60
C ARG A 430 14.41 -7.37 -41.65
N LEU A 431 14.77 -6.16 -41.25
CA LEU A 431 15.64 -5.27 -42.01
C LEU A 431 16.87 -4.88 -41.19
N GLU A 432 18.01 -4.75 -41.86
CA GLU A 432 19.23 -4.23 -41.26
C GLU A 432 19.29 -2.71 -41.44
N ILE A 433 19.53 -1.98 -40.36
CA ILE A 433 19.63 -0.52 -40.37
C ILE A 433 20.83 -0.06 -39.55
N THR A 434 21.26 1.19 -39.76
CA THR A 434 22.43 1.77 -39.11
C THR A 434 22.22 3.17 -38.56
N THR A 435 21.11 3.83 -38.92
CA THR A 435 20.84 5.24 -38.56
C THR A 435 19.45 5.44 -37.98
N GLY A 436 19.28 6.47 -37.15
CA GLY A 436 17.97 6.87 -36.60
C GLY A 436 16.91 7.18 -37.67
N PRO A 437 17.24 7.90 -38.76
CA PRO A 437 16.31 8.15 -39.86
C PRO A 437 15.72 6.90 -40.50
N GLN A 438 16.51 5.82 -40.64
CA GLN A 438 15.98 4.54 -41.13
C GLN A 438 14.98 3.92 -40.15
N VAL A 439 15.17 4.10 -38.83
CA VAL A 439 14.20 3.66 -37.82
C VAL A 439 12.89 4.42 -37.96
N MET A 440 12.95 5.74 -38.19
CA MET A 440 11.77 6.58 -38.37
C MET A 440 10.96 6.16 -39.60
N GLU A 441 11.64 5.89 -40.72
CA GLU A 441 10.99 5.40 -41.93
C GLU A 441 10.25 4.09 -41.70
N GLU A 442 10.91 3.10 -41.07
CA GLU A 442 10.27 1.81 -40.76
C GLU A 442 9.13 1.94 -39.73
N LEU A 443 9.23 2.90 -38.80
CA LEU A 443 8.12 3.21 -37.90
C LEU A 443 6.93 3.81 -38.67
N ASN A 444 7.17 4.69 -39.65
CA ASN A 444 6.12 5.25 -40.51
C ASN A 444 5.48 4.18 -41.39
N VAL A 445 6.27 3.27 -41.97
CA VAL A 445 5.74 2.09 -42.68
C VAL A 445 4.86 1.24 -41.76
N ALA A 446 5.26 1.05 -40.50
CA ALA A 446 4.45 0.33 -39.52
C ALA A 446 3.13 1.07 -39.19
N ILE A 447 3.16 2.41 -39.08
CA ILE A 447 1.97 3.25 -38.88
C ILE A 447 1.02 3.14 -40.06
N ASP A 448 1.53 3.21 -41.30
CA ASP A 448 0.73 3.09 -42.53
C ASP A 448 0.06 1.74 -42.66
N ARG A 449 0.78 0.68 -42.28
CA ARG A 449 0.25 -0.69 -42.20
C ARG A 449 -0.57 -0.95 -40.95
N ARG A 450 -0.80 0.07 -40.11
CA ARG A 450 -1.58 0.04 -38.86
C ARG A 450 -1.06 -0.96 -37.83
N LEU A 451 0.23 -1.32 -37.88
CA LEU A 451 0.88 -2.24 -36.97
C LEU A 451 1.10 -1.58 -35.59
N GLU A 452 1.45 -2.37 -34.57
CA GLU A 452 1.64 -1.86 -33.19
C GLU A 452 2.86 -0.95 -33.05
N GLY A 453 3.84 -1.12 -33.94
CA GLY A 453 5.14 -0.46 -33.93
C GLY A 453 6.23 -1.41 -34.41
N ILE A 454 7.46 -1.13 -33.99
CA ILE A 454 8.65 -1.89 -34.38
C ILE A 454 9.46 -2.33 -33.16
N VAL A 455 10.30 -3.35 -33.36
CA VAL A 455 11.28 -3.82 -32.40
C VAL A 455 12.67 -3.69 -33.01
N LEU A 456 13.52 -2.90 -32.35
CA LEU A 456 14.93 -2.75 -32.67
C LEU A 456 15.74 -3.75 -31.84
N LYS A 457 16.60 -4.55 -32.45
CA LYS A 457 17.42 -5.56 -31.77
C LYS A 457 18.89 -5.42 -32.14
N ASP A 458 19.77 -5.48 -31.14
CA ASP A 458 21.21 -5.57 -31.35
C ASP A 458 21.60 -6.98 -31.83
N PRO A 459 22.19 -7.15 -33.03
CA PRO A 459 22.66 -8.44 -33.57
C PRO A 459 23.73 -9.12 -32.69
N GLY A 460 24.45 -8.35 -31.88
CA GLY A 460 25.43 -8.83 -30.90
C GLY A 460 24.82 -9.28 -29.56
N SER A 461 23.53 -9.05 -29.33
CA SER A 461 22.89 -9.38 -28.05
C SER A 461 22.68 -10.89 -27.86
N VAL A 462 22.96 -11.36 -26.64
CA VAL A 462 22.59 -12.72 -26.18
C VAL A 462 21.15 -12.73 -25.66
N TYR A 463 20.52 -13.90 -25.65
CA TYR A 463 19.17 -14.04 -25.13
C TYR A 463 19.19 -14.11 -23.61
N LYS A 464 18.56 -13.14 -22.93
CA LYS A 464 18.50 -13.07 -21.46
C LYS A 464 17.06 -13.23 -20.97
N PRO A 465 16.69 -14.40 -20.42
CA PRO A 465 15.37 -14.64 -19.85
C PRO A 465 14.95 -13.54 -18.85
N ASN A 466 13.67 -13.16 -18.89
CA ASN A 466 13.05 -12.18 -17.99
C ASN A 466 13.74 -10.80 -17.90
N THR A 467 14.62 -10.44 -18.84
CA THR A 467 15.40 -9.21 -18.80
C THR A 467 14.92 -8.20 -19.84
N ARG A 468 14.81 -6.92 -19.47
CA ARG A 468 14.50 -5.81 -20.39
C ARG A 468 15.74 -5.14 -20.98
N LYS A 469 16.81 -5.01 -20.19
CA LYS A 469 18.10 -4.43 -20.59
C LYS A 469 18.98 -5.45 -21.29
N GLY A 470 18.47 -5.96 -22.41
CA GLY A 470 19.06 -7.08 -23.13
C GLY A 470 19.52 -6.74 -24.55
N GLY A 471 19.33 -5.50 -25.01
CA GLY A 471 19.62 -5.09 -26.39
C GLY A 471 18.41 -5.18 -27.32
N TRP A 472 17.19 -5.31 -26.78
CA TRP A 472 15.93 -5.23 -27.52
C TRP A 472 15.16 -3.99 -27.09
N TYR A 473 14.75 -3.17 -28.04
CA TYR A 473 13.99 -1.95 -27.82
C TYR A 473 12.69 -2.01 -28.61
N LYS A 474 11.58 -1.65 -27.97
CA LYS A 474 10.29 -1.49 -28.65
C LYS A 474 10.03 0.00 -28.83
N ILE A 475 9.69 0.37 -30.06
CA ILE A 475 9.37 1.73 -30.44
C ILE A 475 7.95 1.71 -30.98
N LYS A 476 7.14 2.62 -30.47
CA LYS A 476 5.73 2.73 -30.82
C LYS A 476 5.35 4.19 -31.02
N PRO A 477 4.38 4.48 -31.89
CA PRO A 477 3.88 5.85 -32.10
C PRO A 477 3.38 6.48 -30.78
N GLU A 478 2.80 5.66 -29.90
CA GLU A 478 2.27 6.11 -28.60
C GLU A 478 3.32 6.65 -27.63
N TYR A 479 4.61 6.40 -27.88
CA TYR A 479 5.70 6.88 -27.02
C TYR A 479 6.08 8.32 -27.32
N THR A 480 5.96 8.73 -28.58
CA THR A 480 6.26 10.08 -29.04
C THR A 480 5.14 11.04 -28.67
N GLU A 481 5.51 12.22 -28.17
CA GLU A 481 4.59 13.31 -27.86
C GLU A 481 3.99 13.93 -29.14
N GLY A 482 2.71 14.28 -29.13
CA GLY A 482 2.02 14.89 -30.30
C GLY A 482 1.63 13.93 -31.44
N MET A 483 2.08 12.66 -31.40
CA MET A 483 1.79 11.65 -32.42
C MET A 483 0.43 10.95 -32.28
N MET A 484 -0.24 11.12 -31.14
CA MET A 484 -1.53 10.51 -30.86
C MET A 484 -2.63 11.54 -30.82
N ASP A 485 -3.81 11.14 -31.31
CA ASP A 485 -5.01 11.92 -31.12
C ASP A 485 -5.45 11.86 -29.66
N HIS A 486 -5.74 13.01 -29.09
CA HIS A 486 -6.20 13.13 -27.71
C HIS A 486 -7.72 13.13 -27.68
N LEU A 487 -8.30 12.43 -26.70
CA LEU A 487 -9.74 12.43 -26.45
C LEU A 487 -10.03 13.19 -25.17
N ASP A 488 -10.71 14.32 -25.26
CA ASP A 488 -11.20 15.04 -24.10
C ASP A 488 -12.51 14.39 -23.64
N LEU A 489 -12.46 13.64 -22.55
CA LEU A 489 -13.57 12.83 -22.05
C LEU A 489 -13.97 13.24 -20.64
N ILE A 490 -15.27 13.24 -20.38
CA ILE A 490 -15.85 13.61 -19.09
C ILE A 490 -15.80 12.44 -18.10
N ILE A 491 -15.53 12.74 -16.82
CA ILE A 491 -15.66 11.76 -15.73
C ILE A 491 -17.13 11.61 -15.34
N MET A 492 -17.67 10.40 -15.51
CA MET A 492 -19.05 10.06 -15.14
C MET A 492 -19.14 9.33 -13.79
N GLY A 493 -18.06 8.68 -13.37
CA GLY A 493 -18.06 7.81 -12.19
C GLY A 493 -16.68 7.39 -11.72
N GLY A 494 -16.64 6.80 -10.53
CA GLY A 494 -15.41 6.36 -9.86
C GLY A 494 -15.47 4.91 -9.38
N TYR A 495 -14.32 4.24 -9.38
CA TYR A 495 -14.10 2.93 -8.79
C TYR A 495 -13.04 3.03 -7.69
N TYR A 496 -13.29 2.34 -6.58
CA TYR A 496 -12.32 2.23 -5.50
C TYR A 496 -11.08 1.45 -5.96
N GLY A 497 -9.91 1.92 -5.54
CA GLY A 497 -8.64 1.29 -5.84
C GLY A 497 -8.32 0.08 -5.01
N ASP A 498 -7.38 -0.70 -5.54
CA ASP A 498 -6.75 -1.82 -4.84
C ASP A 498 -5.30 -1.46 -4.48
N GLY A 499 -4.68 -2.23 -3.57
CA GLY A 499 -3.26 -2.10 -3.24
C GLY A 499 -2.90 -0.78 -2.54
N ARG A 500 -1.97 0.01 -3.13
CA ARG A 500 -1.53 1.31 -2.56
C ARG A 500 -2.60 2.41 -2.67
N ARG A 501 -3.59 2.23 -3.55
CA ARG A 501 -4.71 3.17 -3.77
C ARG A 501 -6.00 2.67 -3.11
N ARG A 502 -5.84 1.82 -2.10
CA ARG A 502 -6.92 1.20 -1.32
C ARG A 502 -7.69 2.28 -0.56
N GLY A 503 -9.03 2.17 -0.58
CA GLY A 503 -9.92 3.08 0.14
C GLY A 503 -10.14 4.46 -0.51
N ILE A 504 -9.50 4.73 -1.66
CA ILE A 504 -9.75 5.94 -2.46
C ILE A 504 -10.25 5.56 -3.84
N ILE A 505 -10.92 6.50 -4.52
CA ILE A 505 -11.28 6.32 -5.92
C ILE A 505 -10.02 6.47 -6.76
N SER A 506 -9.73 5.50 -7.62
CA SER A 506 -8.46 5.48 -8.37
C SER A 506 -8.62 5.03 -9.80
N HIS A 507 -9.85 4.76 -10.22
CA HIS A 507 -10.18 4.58 -11.61
C HIS A 507 -11.49 5.31 -11.85
N PHE A 508 -11.66 5.81 -13.07
CA PHE A 508 -12.79 6.62 -13.46
C PHE A 508 -13.51 5.97 -14.64
N LEU A 509 -14.83 5.99 -14.60
CA LEU A 509 -15.67 5.74 -15.76
C LEU A 509 -15.73 7.06 -16.54
N VAL A 510 -15.38 7.02 -17.81
CA VAL A 510 -15.39 8.19 -18.70
C VAL A 510 -16.35 8.00 -19.86
N GLY A 511 -16.84 9.11 -20.41
CA GLY A 511 -17.82 9.10 -21.49
C GLY A 511 -17.72 10.29 -22.42
N VAL A 512 -18.68 10.33 -23.35
CA VAL A 512 -18.84 11.36 -24.38
C VAL A 512 -20.22 12.00 -24.26
N ALA A 513 -20.35 13.27 -24.67
CA ALA A 513 -21.61 13.98 -24.69
C ALA A 513 -22.49 13.57 -25.88
N VAL A 514 -23.79 13.47 -25.67
CA VAL A 514 -24.77 13.43 -26.77
C VAL A 514 -25.05 14.88 -27.18
N PRO A 515 -24.88 15.24 -28.46
CA PRO A 515 -25.21 16.58 -28.93
C PRO A 515 -26.65 16.96 -28.59
N PRO A 516 -26.88 18.21 -28.16
CA PRO A 516 -28.21 18.71 -27.86
C PRO A 516 -29.10 18.69 -29.12
N THR A 517 -30.40 18.45 -28.95
CA THR A 517 -31.38 18.52 -30.05
C THR A 517 -31.67 19.95 -30.50
N VAL A 518 -31.37 20.94 -29.65
CA VAL A 518 -31.51 22.38 -29.94
C VAL A 518 -30.12 23.01 -29.94
N GLU A 519 -29.73 23.62 -31.06
CA GLU A 519 -28.45 24.34 -31.17
C GLU A 519 -28.35 25.44 -30.11
N GLY A 520 -27.19 25.51 -29.43
CA GLY A 520 -26.95 26.49 -28.36
C GLY A 520 -27.43 26.07 -26.96
N THR A 521 -27.99 24.86 -26.79
CA THR A 521 -28.31 24.32 -25.46
C THR A 521 -27.21 23.36 -24.97
N GLU A 522 -27.12 23.17 -23.66
CA GLU A 522 -26.11 22.28 -23.06
C GLU A 522 -26.49 20.80 -23.24
N PRO A 523 -25.50 19.88 -23.33
CA PRO A 523 -25.76 18.45 -23.45
C PRO A 523 -26.42 17.91 -22.18
N SER A 524 -27.54 17.21 -22.36
CA SER A 524 -28.32 16.64 -21.25
C SER A 524 -28.05 15.16 -21.01
N GLU A 525 -27.36 14.48 -21.95
CA GLU A 525 -27.11 13.05 -21.90
C GLU A 525 -25.65 12.72 -22.25
N PHE A 526 -25.06 11.77 -21.53
CA PHE A 526 -23.67 11.32 -21.67
C PHE A 526 -23.59 9.81 -21.77
N HIS A 527 -22.83 9.30 -22.73
CA HIS A 527 -22.68 7.87 -22.99
C HIS A 527 -21.33 7.37 -22.50
N SER A 528 -21.35 6.35 -21.63
CA SER A 528 -20.14 5.69 -21.18
C SER A 528 -19.33 5.10 -22.34
N LEU A 529 -18.02 5.33 -22.29
CA LEU A 529 -17.04 4.89 -23.30
C LEU A 529 -16.01 3.91 -22.72
N GLY A 530 -15.50 4.15 -21.52
CA GLY A 530 -14.42 3.32 -21.00
C GLY A 530 -14.03 3.59 -19.56
N ARG A 531 -13.10 2.78 -19.06
CA ARG A 531 -12.50 2.96 -17.73
C ARG A 531 -11.04 3.36 -17.87
N VAL A 532 -10.61 4.34 -17.08
CA VAL A 532 -9.22 4.78 -17.01
C VAL A 532 -8.73 4.78 -15.56
N GLY A 533 -7.49 4.36 -15.31
CA GLY A 533 -6.93 4.23 -13.95
C GLY A 533 -5.43 4.50 -13.85
N SER A 534 -4.85 5.06 -14.90
CA SER A 534 -3.42 5.30 -15.01
C SER A 534 -3.15 6.58 -15.78
N GLY A 535 -1.96 7.16 -15.61
CA GLY A 535 -1.52 8.35 -16.34
C GLY A 535 -1.28 9.57 -15.44
N TYR A 536 -1.97 9.67 -14.31
CA TYR A 536 -1.69 10.64 -13.26
C TYR A 536 -0.73 10.11 -12.17
N THR A 537 0.00 11.03 -11.58
CA THR A 537 0.78 10.87 -10.33
C THR A 537 -0.15 10.69 -9.12
N MET A 538 0.42 10.32 -7.96
CA MET A 538 -0.38 10.23 -6.74
C MET A 538 -0.84 11.60 -6.22
N ASP A 539 -0.06 12.65 -6.47
CA ASP A 539 -0.37 14.02 -6.06
C ASP A 539 -1.50 14.60 -6.93
N GLU A 540 -1.42 14.43 -8.25
CA GLU A 540 -2.52 14.79 -9.18
C GLU A 540 -3.81 14.03 -8.86
N LEU A 541 -3.71 12.74 -8.52
CA LEU A 541 -4.87 11.97 -8.08
C LEU A 541 -5.43 12.52 -6.76
N ALA A 542 -4.58 12.87 -5.80
CA ALA A 542 -5.03 13.41 -4.51
C ALA A 542 -5.74 14.75 -4.69
N GLU A 543 -5.20 15.65 -5.52
CA GLU A 543 -5.82 16.93 -5.87
C GLU A 543 -7.17 16.72 -6.56
N LEU A 544 -7.23 15.82 -7.54
CA LEU A 544 -8.46 15.45 -8.23
C LEU A 544 -9.51 14.91 -7.25
N LEU A 545 -9.11 14.05 -6.32
CA LEU A 545 -10.02 13.47 -5.34
C LEU A 545 -10.52 14.49 -4.33
N GLN A 546 -9.68 15.42 -3.87
CA GLN A 546 -10.10 16.51 -2.99
C GLN A 546 -11.26 17.26 -3.62
N LYS A 547 -11.13 17.58 -4.91
CA LYS A 547 -12.11 18.30 -5.73
C LYS A 547 -13.40 17.50 -5.96
N LEU A 548 -13.30 16.21 -6.32
CA LEU A 548 -14.48 15.39 -6.64
C LEU A 548 -15.17 14.81 -5.40
N SER A 549 -14.49 14.73 -4.26
CA SER A 549 -14.98 14.04 -3.05
C SER A 549 -16.36 14.47 -2.55
N PRO A 550 -16.75 15.77 -2.57
CA PRO A 550 -18.05 16.23 -2.07
C PRO A 550 -19.21 15.80 -2.97
N HIS A 551 -18.94 15.52 -4.25
CA HIS A 551 -19.97 15.34 -5.28
C HIS A 551 -20.28 13.87 -5.59
N TRP A 552 -19.51 12.92 -5.03
CA TRP A 552 -19.75 11.50 -5.26
C TRP A 552 -21.05 10.98 -4.65
N GLN A 553 -21.87 10.35 -5.48
CA GLN A 553 -23.09 9.69 -5.09
C GLN A 553 -22.98 8.18 -5.31
N ARG A 554 -23.59 7.38 -4.43
CA ARG A 554 -23.59 5.91 -4.59
C ARG A 554 -24.50 5.51 -5.74
N VAL A 555 -24.02 4.59 -6.58
CA VAL A 555 -24.86 3.98 -7.63
C VAL A 555 -25.89 3.06 -6.96
N ARG A 556 -27.16 3.22 -7.33
CA ARG A 556 -28.26 2.34 -6.88
C ARG A 556 -28.45 1.21 -7.89
N ILE A 557 -28.70 0.00 -7.39
CA ILE A 557 -28.91 -1.18 -8.24
C ILE A 557 -30.16 -0.97 -9.11
N GLY A 558 -30.01 -1.17 -10.42
CA GLY A 558 -31.13 -1.07 -11.37
C GLY A 558 -31.50 0.35 -11.81
N TYR A 559 -30.75 1.37 -11.38
CA TYR A 559 -31.03 2.77 -11.69
C TYR A 559 -29.85 3.44 -12.39
N ASN A 560 -30.12 4.11 -13.51
CA ASN A 560 -29.16 5.03 -14.15
C ASN A 560 -29.46 6.46 -13.68
N PRO A 561 -28.45 7.21 -13.22
CA PRO A 561 -28.63 8.60 -12.84
C PRO A 561 -29.11 9.48 -14.00
N PRO A 562 -29.77 10.61 -13.70
CA PRO A 562 -30.20 11.56 -14.72
C PRO A 562 -29.03 12.00 -15.60
N GLY A 563 -29.19 11.88 -16.92
CA GLY A 563 -28.20 12.29 -17.92
C GLY A 563 -26.99 11.37 -18.08
N LEU A 564 -26.83 10.29 -17.29
CA LEU A 564 -25.72 9.36 -17.43
C LEU A 564 -26.20 7.98 -17.91
N VAL A 565 -25.67 7.53 -19.05
CA VAL A 565 -26.08 6.26 -19.65
C VAL A 565 -24.92 5.27 -19.70
N TRP A 566 -25.04 4.21 -18.92
CA TRP A 566 -24.16 3.04 -18.94
C TRP A 566 -24.95 1.74 -19.05
N THR A 567 -24.25 0.66 -19.41
CA THR A 567 -24.83 -0.66 -19.66
C THR A 567 -24.33 -1.69 -18.64
N LYS A 568 -23.38 -2.54 -19.03
CA LYS A 568 -22.88 -3.65 -18.21
C LYS A 568 -21.84 -3.17 -17.20
N GLU A 569 -20.91 -2.32 -17.62
CA GLU A 569 -19.90 -1.73 -16.74
C GLU A 569 -20.51 -0.57 -15.95
N LYS A 570 -20.41 -0.62 -14.62
CA LYS A 570 -21.04 0.35 -13.72
C LYS A 570 -20.01 0.79 -12.67
N PRO A 571 -19.94 2.09 -12.35
CA PRO A 571 -18.99 2.57 -11.36
C PRO A 571 -19.48 2.30 -9.93
N ASP A 572 -18.58 2.36 -8.94
CA ASP A 572 -18.95 2.22 -7.53
C ASP A 572 -19.70 3.49 -7.04
N VAL A 573 -19.29 4.63 -7.57
CA VAL A 573 -19.91 5.95 -7.33
C VAL A 573 -20.03 6.72 -8.64
N TRP A 574 -20.96 7.67 -8.69
CA TRP A 574 -21.20 8.52 -9.85
C TRP A 574 -21.22 9.99 -9.43
N ILE A 575 -21.04 10.87 -10.40
CA ILE A 575 -21.06 12.33 -10.21
C ILE A 575 -21.94 12.93 -11.30
N ALA A 576 -22.77 13.93 -10.97
CA ALA A 576 -23.56 14.59 -12.00
C ALA A 576 -22.62 15.38 -12.95
N PRO A 577 -22.90 15.43 -14.27
CA PRO A 577 -22.03 16.12 -15.23
C PRO A 577 -21.68 17.56 -14.83
N HIS A 578 -22.69 18.34 -14.43
CA HIS A 578 -22.48 19.69 -13.89
C HIS A 578 -21.65 19.62 -12.60
N ASN A 579 -22.05 18.80 -11.62
CA ASN A 579 -21.32 18.65 -10.34
C ASN A 579 -19.92 18.03 -10.43
N SER A 580 -19.37 17.78 -11.62
CA SER A 580 -17.91 17.68 -11.81
C SER A 580 -17.22 19.05 -11.64
N HIS A 581 -17.73 19.88 -10.72
CA HIS A 581 -17.29 21.21 -10.34
C HIS A 581 -16.26 21.12 -9.20
N ILE A 582 -15.41 22.15 -9.12
CA ILE A 582 -14.70 22.53 -7.90
C ILE A 582 -15.47 23.75 -7.37
N VAL A 583 -16.00 23.67 -6.15
CA VAL A 583 -16.50 24.86 -5.45
C VAL A 583 -15.46 25.19 -4.38
N GLU A 584 -14.69 26.26 -4.58
CA GLU A 584 -14.07 26.93 -3.44
C GLU A 584 -15.18 27.69 -2.71
N GLU A 585 -15.35 27.47 -1.41
CA GLU A 585 -16.30 28.26 -0.63
C GLU A 585 -15.82 29.72 -0.56
N PRO A 586 -16.66 30.71 -0.92
CA PRO A 586 -16.38 32.08 -0.58
C PRO A 586 -16.83 32.32 0.86
N ALA A 587 -15.86 32.59 1.74
CA ALA A 587 -16.13 33.28 2.98
C ALA A 587 -16.86 34.60 2.67
N ILE A 588 -17.89 34.87 3.46
CA ILE A 588 -18.78 36.03 3.41
C ILE A 588 -18.00 37.32 3.16
N THR A 589 -18.07 37.89 1.95
CA THR A 589 -18.05 39.35 1.73
C THR A 589 -18.68 39.65 0.37
N SER A 590 -19.65 40.56 0.38
CA SER A 590 -20.34 41.08 -0.80
C SER A 590 -19.37 41.82 -1.74
N ASN A 591 -19.54 41.57 -3.04
CA ASN A 591 -18.95 42.27 -4.19
C ASN A 591 -17.51 41.89 -4.56
N PHE A 592 -17.36 40.82 -5.33
CA PHE A 592 -16.29 40.68 -6.32
C PHE A 592 -16.72 39.70 -7.41
N GLU A 593 -16.28 39.94 -8.65
CA GLU A 593 -16.57 39.14 -9.84
C GLU A 593 -16.25 37.66 -9.60
N LEU A 594 -17.13 36.74 -10.05
CA LEU A 594 -16.86 35.31 -10.06
C LEU A 594 -15.65 35.04 -10.98
N GLU A 595 -14.46 34.85 -10.42
CA GLU A 595 -13.39 34.15 -11.13
C GLU A 595 -13.80 32.67 -11.27
N LEU A 596 -14.07 32.26 -12.51
CA LEU A 596 -14.37 30.89 -12.89
C LEU A 596 -13.18 29.97 -12.56
N GLY A 597 -13.36 29.08 -11.58
CA GLY A 597 -12.44 28.00 -11.27
C GLY A 597 -12.46 26.89 -12.33
N PRO A 598 -11.33 26.21 -12.60
CA PRO A 598 -11.16 25.37 -13.80
C PRO A 598 -11.60 23.88 -13.55
N LEU A 599 -12.32 23.25 -14.50
CA LEU A 599 -13.19 22.04 -14.37
C LEU A 599 -12.56 20.70 -14.84
N VAL A 600 -12.99 19.53 -14.38
CA VAL A 600 -12.26 18.27 -14.67
C VAL A 600 -12.75 17.55 -15.94
N ASP A 601 -12.40 18.07 -17.11
CA ASP A 601 -12.27 17.19 -18.29
C ASP A 601 -10.97 16.38 -18.17
N THR A 602 -10.94 15.16 -18.71
CA THR A 602 -9.68 14.38 -18.78
C THR A 602 -9.25 14.23 -20.22
N GLN A 603 -8.06 14.74 -20.53
CA GLN A 603 -7.38 14.47 -21.78
C GLN A 603 -6.83 13.04 -21.70
N ILE A 604 -7.41 12.14 -22.48
CA ILE A 604 -7.07 10.73 -22.50
C ILE A 604 -6.32 10.41 -23.79
N LYS A 605 -5.19 9.74 -23.61
CA LYS A 605 -4.40 9.10 -24.66
C LYS A 605 -4.71 7.61 -24.66
N ALA A 606 -5.03 7.05 -25.82
CA ALA A 606 -5.31 5.63 -26.00
C ALA A 606 -4.71 5.14 -27.30
N THR A 607 -4.35 3.86 -27.38
CA THR A 607 -3.73 3.29 -28.59
C THR A 607 -4.72 3.15 -29.74
N GLU A 608 -5.93 2.67 -29.42
CA GLU A 608 -6.99 2.41 -30.40
C GLU A 608 -8.39 2.35 -29.76
N ILE A 609 -9.40 2.51 -30.60
CA ILE A 609 -10.82 2.31 -30.33
C ILE A 609 -11.20 0.90 -30.76
N VAL A 610 -11.79 0.13 -29.85
CA VAL A 610 -12.17 -1.27 -30.07
C VAL A 610 -13.63 -1.52 -29.71
N GLU A 611 -14.27 -2.47 -30.38
CA GLU A 611 -15.64 -2.88 -30.06
C GLU A 611 -15.75 -3.48 -28.65
N ALA A 612 -16.69 -2.96 -27.86
CA ALA A 612 -16.97 -3.43 -26.51
C ALA A 612 -18.45 -3.20 -26.15
N ARG A 613 -19.22 -4.29 -26.06
CA ARG A 613 -20.64 -4.25 -25.67
C ARG A 613 -20.88 -3.95 -24.18
N SER A 614 -19.81 -3.79 -23.39
CA SER A 614 -19.88 -3.49 -21.96
C SER A 614 -20.20 -2.03 -21.64
N PHE A 615 -20.04 -1.14 -22.62
CA PHE A 615 -20.26 0.31 -22.51
C PHE A 615 -21.39 0.75 -23.42
N LYS A 616 -21.96 1.94 -23.17
CA LYS A 616 -23.10 2.46 -23.95
C LYS A 616 -22.71 2.78 -25.40
N MET A 617 -21.50 3.29 -25.62
CA MET A 617 -20.99 3.56 -26.97
C MET A 617 -20.82 2.30 -27.83
N ASN A 618 -20.90 1.10 -27.27
CA ASN A 618 -20.53 -0.17 -27.92
C ASN A 618 -19.06 -0.25 -28.37
N TYR A 619 -18.26 0.76 -28.02
CA TYR A 619 -16.81 0.84 -28.21
C TYR A 619 -16.15 1.19 -26.89
N THR A 620 -14.85 0.95 -26.80
CA THR A 620 -14.00 1.41 -25.70
C THR A 620 -12.59 1.69 -26.18
N LEU A 621 -11.77 2.23 -25.29
CA LEU A 621 -10.37 2.57 -25.56
C LEU A 621 -9.44 1.46 -25.09
N ARG A 622 -8.46 1.10 -25.93
CA ARG A 622 -7.38 0.17 -25.56
C ARG A 622 -6.17 0.94 -25.04
N PHE A 623 -5.67 0.49 -23.89
CA PHE A 623 -4.58 1.12 -23.13
C PHE A 623 -4.79 2.62 -22.80
N PRO A 624 -5.99 3.03 -22.33
CA PRO A 624 -6.24 4.43 -22.02
C PRO A 624 -5.42 4.90 -20.83
N ARG A 625 -4.88 6.10 -20.94
CA ARG A 625 -4.14 6.80 -19.89
C ARG A 625 -4.58 8.26 -19.86
N VAL A 626 -4.75 8.79 -18.66
CA VAL A 626 -4.93 10.23 -18.46
C VAL A 626 -3.60 10.90 -18.75
N GLU A 627 -3.55 11.75 -19.76
CA GLU A 627 -2.35 12.53 -20.06
C GLU A 627 -2.37 13.84 -19.29
N LYS A 628 -3.54 14.46 -19.18
CA LYS A 628 -3.73 15.70 -18.46
C LYS A 628 -5.15 15.80 -17.92
N ILE A 629 -5.28 16.42 -16.74
CA ILE A 629 -6.58 16.90 -16.25
C ILE A 629 -6.80 18.30 -16.81
N ARG A 630 -7.84 18.46 -17.62
CA ARG A 630 -8.19 19.65 -18.41
C ARG A 630 -9.07 20.59 -17.62
N TYR A 631 -8.48 21.16 -16.58
CA TYR A 631 -9.06 22.27 -15.82
C TYR A 631 -9.51 23.43 -16.75
N ASP A 632 -8.86 23.61 -17.89
CA ASP A 632 -9.13 24.69 -18.85
C ASP A 632 -10.41 24.55 -19.71
N LYS A 633 -11.19 23.46 -19.59
CA LYS A 633 -12.38 23.20 -20.43
C LYS A 633 -13.67 23.08 -19.62
N ASN A 634 -14.81 23.41 -20.21
CA ASN A 634 -16.12 23.17 -19.60
C ASN A 634 -16.66 21.75 -19.83
N TRP A 635 -17.50 21.26 -18.92
CA TRP A 635 -18.10 19.90 -18.98
C TRP A 635 -18.93 19.65 -20.26
N ASN A 636 -19.44 20.70 -20.88
CA ASN A 636 -20.20 20.66 -22.13
C ASN A 636 -19.31 20.74 -23.40
N GLU A 637 -18.00 20.94 -23.25
CA GLU A 637 -16.99 20.97 -24.33
C GLU A 637 -16.24 19.64 -24.50
N CYS A 638 -16.68 18.59 -23.78
CA CYS A 638 -16.13 17.26 -23.93
C CYS A 638 -16.54 16.64 -25.29
N LEU A 639 -15.78 15.64 -25.73
CA LEU A 639 -15.97 14.98 -27.01
C LEU A 639 -17.40 14.47 -27.16
N THR A 640 -18.02 14.75 -28.30
CA THR A 640 -19.39 14.31 -28.60
C THR A 640 -19.44 12.93 -29.24
N THR A 641 -20.61 12.28 -29.22
CA THR A 641 -20.84 11.01 -29.92
C THR A 641 -20.58 11.08 -31.42
N ILE A 642 -20.83 12.23 -32.05
CA ILE A 642 -20.60 12.46 -33.48
C ILE A 642 -19.10 12.60 -33.76
N GLU A 643 -18.39 13.44 -33.01
CA GLU A 643 -16.93 13.62 -33.16
C GLU A 643 -16.19 12.32 -32.89
N PHE A 644 -16.61 11.54 -31.88
CA PHE A 644 -16.04 10.23 -31.60
C PHE A 644 -16.20 9.26 -32.78
N GLU A 645 -17.38 9.22 -33.42
CA GLU A 645 -17.62 8.34 -34.56
C GLU A 645 -16.84 8.80 -35.81
N ASN A 646 -16.66 10.11 -36.00
CA ASN A 646 -15.80 10.66 -37.05
C ASN A 646 -14.33 10.25 -36.85
N LEU A 647 -13.79 10.46 -35.63
CA LEU A 647 -12.44 10.01 -35.27
C LEU A 647 -12.25 8.52 -35.52
N ARG A 648 -13.23 7.70 -35.12
CA ARG A 648 -13.19 6.26 -35.35
C ARG A 648 -13.14 5.89 -36.83
N LYS A 649 -13.93 6.55 -37.67
CA LYS A 649 -13.99 6.28 -39.13
C LYS A 649 -12.70 6.72 -39.83
N GLU A 650 -12.23 7.92 -39.55
CA GLU A 650 -11.00 8.47 -40.12
C GLU A 650 -9.78 7.60 -39.78
N ALA A 651 -9.71 7.15 -38.53
CA ALA A 651 -8.56 6.43 -38.02
C ALA A 651 -8.70 4.90 -38.12
N SER A 652 -9.83 4.38 -38.65
CA SER A 652 -10.20 2.95 -38.66
C SER A 652 -9.98 2.27 -37.28
N GLY A 653 -10.16 3.05 -36.22
CA GLY A 653 -9.90 2.66 -34.83
C GLY A 653 -8.50 2.98 -34.28
N LYS A 654 -7.43 3.17 -35.05
CA LYS A 654 -6.09 3.50 -34.47
C LYS A 654 -5.97 5.00 -34.20
N LEU A 655 -5.56 5.41 -33.00
CA LEU A 655 -5.47 6.84 -32.64
C LEU A 655 -4.10 7.47 -32.96
N TYR A 656 -3.41 6.93 -33.96
CA TYR A 656 -2.16 7.45 -34.50
C TYR A 656 -2.21 7.32 -36.02
N SER A 657 -2.33 8.45 -36.70
CA SER A 657 -2.42 8.53 -38.17
C SER A 657 -1.32 9.39 -38.79
N ARG A 658 -0.60 10.16 -37.98
CA ARG A 658 0.47 11.06 -38.41
C ARG A 658 1.79 10.31 -38.58
N HIS A 659 2.58 10.71 -39.56
CA HIS A 659 3.97 10.27 -39.74
C HIS A 659 4.89 11.04 -38.79
N VAL A 660 5.93 10.36 -38.30
CA VAL A 660 7.05 10.98 -37.61
C VAL A 660 7.90 11.72 -38.64
N LYS A 661 8.13 13.02 -38.45
CA LYS A 661 9.03 13.81 -39.29
C LYS A 661 10.39 14.02 -38.60
N PRO A 662 11.49 14.19 -39.35
CA PRO A 662 12.78 14.61 -38.79
C PRO A 662 12.70 15.96 -38.06
N GLU A 663 11.76 16.82 -38.44
CA GLU A 663 11.51 18.12 -37.81
C GLU A 663 10.81 17.99 -36.45
N ASP A 664 10.11 16.88 -36.17
CA ASP A 664 9.62 16.56 -34.81
C ASP A 664 10.77 16.21 -33.85
N ASP A 665 11.96 15.95 -34.42
CA ASP A 665 13.26 15.81 -33.76
C ASP A 665 13.99 17.16 -33.63
N SER A 666 13.56 18.20 -34.36
CA SER A 666 14.31 19.46 -34.52
C SER A 666 13.51 20.77 -34.64
N ASP A 667 12.29 20.89 -34.08
CA ASP A 667 11.55 22.16 -34.16
C ASP A 667 11.77 23.08 -32.95
N GLY A 668 12.59 24.10 -33.19
CA GLY A 668 12.61 25.36 -32.47
C GLY A 668 11.36 26.18 -32.75
N SER A 669 10.23 25.77 -32.16
CA SER A 669 9.11 26.70 -31.96
C SER A 669 9.62 27.96 -31.21
N PRO A 670 9.15 29.18 -31.58
CA PRO A 670 9.66 30.40 -30.99
C PRO A 670 9.49 30.26 -29.48
N LYS A 671 10.62 30.32 -28.77
CA LYS A 671 10.63 30.55 -27.34
C LYS A 671 9.82 31.83 -27.12
N LYS A 672 8.49 31.71 -26.91
CA LYS A 672 7.81 32.59 -25.97
C LYS A 672 8.76 32.60 -24.80
N LYS A 673 9.27 33.78 -24.46
CA LYS A 673 10.00 34.00 -23.22
C LYS A 673 9.09 33.50 -22.10
N ARG A 674 9.13 32.20 -21.84
CA ARG A 674 9.02 31.66 -20.51
C ARG A 674 10.06 32.48 -19.79
N GLN A 675 9.61 33.38 -18.92
CA GLN A 675 10.42 33.70 -17.75
C GLN A 675 11.02 32.36 -17.33
N MET A 676 12.35 32.31 -17.31
CA MET A 676 13.10 31.17 -16.82
C MET A 676 12.52 30.85 -15.44
N LYS A 677 11.56 29.92 -15.37
CA LYS A 677 11.41 29.14 -14.16
C LYS A 677 12.62 28.24 -14.23
N GLU A 678 13.58 28.58 -13.38
CA GLU A 678 14.79 27.81 -13.13
C GLU A 678 14.46 26.31 -13.21
N LEU A 679 15.39 25.52 -13.73
CA LEU A 679 15.36 24.06 -13.56
C LEU A 679 14.91 23.72 -12.13
N PRO A 680 14.26 22.57 -11.87
CA PRO A 680 13.95 22.13 -10.52
C PRO A 680 15.26 21.87 -9.79
N THR A 681 15.85 22.96 -9.35
CA THR A 681 16.95 23.04 -8.44
C THR A 681 16.30 22.74 -7.10
N LEU A 682 16.95 21.93 -6.26
CA LEU A 682 16.50 21.63 -4.91
C LEU A 682 15.80 22.85 -4.30
N ALA A 683 14.57 22.70 -3.77
CA ALA A 683 13.88 23.82 -3.12
C ALA A 683 14.86 24.49 -2.14
N SER A 684 14.82 25.81 -1.98
CA SER A 684 15.85 26.58 -1.23
C SER A 684 16.22 25.93 0.11
N GLN A 685 15.24 25.39 0.84
CA GLN A 685 15.41 24.61 2.07
C GLN A 685 16.31 23.34 2.00
N PHE A 686 16.57 22.81 0.81
CA PHE A 686 17.46 21.67 0.57
C PHE A 686 18.81 22.08 -0.04
N ARG A 687 18.98 23.32 -0.50
CA ARG A 687 20.30 23.83 -0.95
C ARG A 687 21.11 24.30 0.26
N GLY A 688 22.38 23.90 0.35
CA GLY A 688 23.31 24.49 1.31
C GLY A 688 23.61 25.96 0.96
N ALA A 689 23.96 26.76 1.97
CA ALA A 689 24.49 28.10 1.77
C ALA A 689 25.83 28.05 0.99
N ASP A 690 26.11 29.10 0.22
CA ASP A 690 27.45 29.32 -0.31
C ASP A 690 28.33 29.89 0.80
N LEU A 691 29.23 29.05 1.32
CA LEU A 691 30.09 29.35 2.46
C LEU A 691 31.51 29.74 2.04
N SER A 692 31.77 29.90 0.73
CA SER A 692 33.12 30.06 0.18
C SER A 692 33.80 31.41 0.49
N GLY A 693 33.04 32.41 0.97
CA GLY A 693 33.52 33.77 1.23
C GLY A 693 33.34 34.31 2.66
N ILE A 694 33.02 33.45 3.63
CA ILE A 694 32.70 33.89 5.01
C ILE A 694 33.97 33.95 5.88
N SER A 695 34.22 35.09 6.52
CA SER A 695 35.28 35.26 7.50
C SER A 695 34.81 34.92 8.92
N GLN A 696 35.57 34.09 9.62
CA GLN A 696 35.27 33.70 11.00
C GLN A 696 35.34 34.92 11.95
N SER A 697 34.26 35.18 12.69
CA SER A 697 34.13 36.26 13.68
C SER A 697 34.32 35.77 15.12
N SER A 698 34.10 34.49 15.38
CA SER A 698 34.20 33.86 16.71
C SER A 698 34.65 32.40 16.61
N ALA A 699 35.18 31.83 17.70
CA ALA A 699 35.60 30.43 17.79
C ALA A 699 34.68 29.56 18.68
N LEU A 700 33.49 30.05 19.01
CA LEU A 700 32.52 29.39 19.91
C LEU A 700 32.20 27.94 19.49
N LEU A 701 32.10 27.69 18.18
CA LEU A 701 31.71 26.40 17.61
C LEU A 701 32.87 25.61 17.02
N SER A 702 34.12 25.96 17.37
CA SER A 702 35.31 25.31 16.84
C SER A 702 35.27 23.78 17.06
N ASN A 703 35.66 23.04 16.02
CA ASN A 703 35.67 21.56 15.98
C ASN A 703 34.30 20.89 16.14
N LYS A 704 33.19 21.58 15.87
CA LYS A 704 31.84 21.01 15.91
C LYS A 704 31.18 21.07 14.53
N GLU A 705 30.66 19.93 14.09
CA GLU A 705 29.94 19.79 12.83
C GLU A 705 28.42 19.75 13.07
N PHE A 706 27.67 20.59 12.37
CA PHE A 706 26.23 20.73 12.53
C PHE A 706 25.49 20.40 11.23
N CYS A 707 24.29 19.85 11.36
CA CYS A 707 23.39 19.65 10.23
C CYS A 707 22.06 20.38 10.44
N VAL A 708 21.75 21.38 9.61
CA VAL A 708 20.56 22.21 9.78
C VAL A 708 19.40 21.69 8.91
N PHE A 709 18.28 21.36 9.54
CA PHE A 709 17.11 20.80 8.83
C PHE A 709 16.01 21.82 8.55
N THR A 710 15.84 22.82 9.42
CA THR A 710 14.79 23.84 9.29
C THR A 710 15.33 25.25 9.62
N GLY A 711 14.61 26.28 9.18
CA GLY A 711 14.87 27.67 9.60
C GLY A 711 14.40 27.95 11.04
N TRP A 712 14.71 29.14 11.56
CA TRP A 712 14.33 29.57 12.91
C TRP A 712 13.72 30.97 12.88
N LYS A 713 12.47 31.09 13.31
CA LYS A 713 11.69 32.34 13.28
C LYS A 713 11.74 32.98 11.89
N THR A 714 12.33 34.17 11.76
CA THR A 714 12.50 34.89 10.49
C THR A 714 13.77 34.49 9.72
N LEU A 715 14.67 33.70 10.31
CA LEU A 715 15.91 33.25 9.68
C LEU A 715 15.69 31.97 8.87
N THR A 716 16.16 32.02 7.64
CA THR A 716 16.23 30.88 6.74
C THR A 716 17.29 29.87 7.19
N LYS A 717 17.17 28.65 6.70
CA LYS A 717 18.18 27.61 6.92
C LYS A 717 19.58 28.09 6.51
N GLN A 718 19.72 28.75 5.35
CA GLN A 718 21.02 29.19 4.85
C GLN A 718 21.66 30.25 5.74
N GLU A 719 20.88 31.19 6.27
CA GLU A 719 21.41 32.21 7.19
C GLU A 719 21.91 31.60 8.50
N ILE A 720 21.29 30.50 8.96
CA ILE A 720 21.76 29.75 10.12
C ILE A 720 23.07 29.03 9.80
N GLU A 721 23.19 28.43 8.61
CA GLU A 721 24.43 27.79 8.16
C GLU A 721 25.59 28.80 8.09
N THR A 722 25.34 30.00 7.58
CA THR A 722 26.30 31.12 7.59
C THR A 722 26.74 31.46 9.02
N LYS A 723 25.79 31.66 9.95
CA LYS A 723 26.10 31.99 11.35
C LYS A 723 26.91 30.92 12.07
N ILE A 724 26.69 29.64 11.75
CA ILE A 724 27.47 28.53 12.32
C ILE A 724 28.94 28.65 11.88
N VAL A 725 29.19 28.92 10.61
CA VAL A 725 30.55 29.07 10.05
C VAL A 725 31.23 30.34 10.54
N GLU A 726 30.52 31.46 10.65
CA GLU A 726 31.03 32.70 11.25
C GLU A 726 31.53 32.47 12.69
N ASN A 727 30.87 31.59 13.44
CA ASN A 727 31.24 31.23 14.80
C ASN A 727 32.22 30.04 14.89
N GLY A 728 32.83 29.63 13.77
CA GLY A 728 33.90 28.63 13.71
C GLY A 728 33.44 27.17 13.63
N GLY A 729 32.16 26.91 13.39
CA GLY A 729 31.59 25.57 13.21
C GLY A 729 31.62 25.11 11.75
N THR A 730 31.43 23.81 11.52
CA THR A 730 31.31 23.22 10.17
C THR A 730 29.86 22.80 9.91
N VAL A 731 29.40 22.95 8.67
CA VAL A 731 28.01 22.61 8.29
C VAL A 731 28.01 21.48 7.26
N VAL A 732 27.16 20.47 7.49
CA VAL A 732 26.88 19.39 6.53
C VAL A 732 25.42 19.34 6.14
N GLN A 733 25.14 18.92 4.91
CA GLN A 733 23.77 18.82 4.39
C GLN A 733 23.05 17.54 4.81
N ASN A 734 23.81 16.50 5.18
CA ASN A 734 23.34 15.25 5.74
C ASN A 734 24.24 14.85 6.90
N PRO A 735 23.69 14.37 8.03
CA PRO A 735 24.49 14.05 9.21
C PRO A 735 25.34 12.80 8.98
N GLY A 736 26.65 12.95 9.14
CA GLY A 736 27.67 11.89 9.06
C GLY A 736 28.13 11.42 10.45
N PRO A 737 29.10 10.49 10.52
CA PRO A 737 29.61 9.93 11.77
C PRO A 737 30.13 10.97 12.77
N ASP A 738 30.68 12.08 12.28
CA ASP A 738 31.32 13.14 13.06
C ASP A 738 30.39 14.33 13.35
N THR A 739 29.12 14.25 12.91
CA THR A 739 28.14 15.30 13.16
C THR A 739 27.83 15.39 14.64
N PHE A 740 28.14 16.55 15.23
CA PHE A 740 27.93 16.84 16.65
C PHE A 740 26.45 16.85 17.02
N CYS A 741 25.60 17.56 16.28
CA CYS A 741 24.14 17.47 16.42
C CYS A 741 23.39 17.94 15.17
N VAL A 742 22.12 17.53 15.07
CA VAL A 742 21.17 18.02 14.06
C VAL A 742 20.36 19.18 14.67
N LEU A 743 20.22 20.28 13.94
CA LEU A 743 19.49 21.46 14.39
C LEU A 743 18.13 21.55 13.71
N ALA A 744 17.07 21.68 14.51
CA ALA A 744 15.72 21.88 14.01
C ALA A 744 14.86 22.70 14.99
N SER A 745 14.01 23.56 14.44
CA SER A 745 13.00 24.32 15.19
C SER A 745 11.76 23.49 15.51
N GLU A 746 11.35 22.61 14.59
CA GLU A 746 10.12 21.82 14.72
C GLU A 746 10.32 20.35 14.36
N CYS A 747 9.46 19.48 14.92
CA CYS A 747 9.50 18.03 14.71
C CYS A 747 8.83 17.62 13.38
N THR A 748 9.47 17.99 12.26
CA THR A 748 9.07 17.63 10.89
C THR A 748 9.27 16.13 10.60
N LEU A 749 8.71 15.63 9.49
CA LEU A 749 8.91 14.22 9.08
C LEU A 749 10.40 13.84 8.92
N ARG A 750 11.24 14.77 8.44
CA ARG A 750 12.69 14.55 8.30
C ARG A 750 13.36 14.45 9.67
N VAL A 751 12.97 15.29 10.62
CA VAL A 751 13.42 15.23 12.02
C VAL A 751 12.95 13.93 12.70
N ARG A 752 11.69 13.51 12.51
CA ARG A 752 11.21 12.22 13.03
C ARG A 752 11.96 11.04 12.43
N ASN A 753 12.31 11.10 11.15
CA ASN A 753 13.07 10.05 10.50
C ASN A 753 14.51 9.97 11.04
N ILE A 754 15.19 11.11 11.27
CA ILE A 754 16.54 11.09 11.84
C ILE A 754 16.53 10.70 13.33
N ALA A 755 15.52 11.16 14.09
CA ALA A 755 15.32 10.78 15.48
C ALA A 755 15.12 9.26 15.63
N LYS A 756 14.37 8.62 14.73
CA LYS A 756 14.19 7.16 14.68
C LYS A 756 15.48 6.38 14.42
N VAL A 757 16.49 7.00 13.82
CA VAL A 757 17.81 6.36 13.65
C VAL A 757 18.50 6.19 15.01
N GLY A 758 18.19 7.05 15.99
CA GLY A 758 18.71 6.95 17.36
C GLY A 758 20.22 7.19 17.48
N ARG A 759 20.86 7.74 16.44
CA ARG A 759 22.31 7.95 16.38
C ARG A 759 22.76 9.38 16.70
N TYR A 760 21.89 10.36 16.46
CA TYR A 760 22.24 11.78 16.56
C TYR A 760 21.32 12.47 17.55
N ASP A 761 21.87 13.41 18.31
CA ASP A 761 21.08 14.36 19.09
C ASP A 761 20.44 15.39 18.15
N VAL A 762 19.14 15.65 18.34
CA VAL A 762 18.43 16.70 17.61
C VAL A 762 18.16 17.85 18.57
N ALA A 763 18.95 18.91 18.46
CA ALA A 763 18.84 20.10 19.28
C ALA A 763 17.91 21.14 18.67
N ARG A 764 17.20 21.87 19.53
CA ARG A 764 16.40 23.03 19.16
C ARG A 764 17.32 24.17 18.76
N LEU A 765 16.91 24.90 17.74
CA LEU A 765 17.67 26.07 17.27
C LEU A 765 17.73 27.18 18.32
N ASP A 766 16.74 27.29 19.20
CA ASP A 766 16.70 28.27 20.30
C ASP A 766 17.92 28.17 21.23
N TRP A 767 18.39 26.95 21.54
CA TRP A 767 19.57 26.73 22.37
C TRP A 767 20.84 27.31 21.73
N LEU A 768 21.06 27.02 20.45
CA LEU A 768 22.25 27.49 19.75
C LEU A 768 22.22 29.01 19.56
N MET A 769 21.05 29.57 19.22
CA MET A 769 20.89 31.01 19.02
C MET A 769 21.09 31.77 20.33
N ALA A 770 20.53 31.29 21.44
CA ALA A 770 20.74 31.88 22.76
C ALA A 770 22.23 31.87 23.16
N ALA A 771 22.95 30.77 22.87
CA ALA A 771 24.38 30.67 23.13
C ALA A 771 25.21 31.68 22.31
N MET A 772 24.85 31.90 21.04
CA MET A 772 25.51 32.89 20.17
C MET A 772 25.21 34.33 20.61
N GLU A 773 23.96 34.63 20.99
CA GLU A 773 23.53 35.97 21.39
C GLU A 773 24.11 36.41 22.75
N GLN A 774 24.33 35.46 23.67
CA GLN A 774 24.96 35.74 24.97
C GLN A 774 26.47 35.98 24.90
N GLY A 775 27.11 35.77 23.74
CA GLY A 775 28.54 36.04 23.53
C GLY A 775 29.47 35.21 24.43
N VAL A 776 29.03 34.01 24.84
CA VAL A 776 29.78 33.13 25.73
C VAL A 776 31.01 32.58 25.01
N ARG A 777 32.11 32.31 25.75
CA ARG A 777 33.35 31.78 25.15
C ARG A 777 33.33 30.27 24.90
N VAL A 778 32.39 29.56 25.52
CA VAL A 778 32.23 28.10 25.44
C VAL A 778 30.76 27.79 25.26
N LEU A 779 30.45 26.85 24.36
CA LEU A 779 29.08 26.43 24.09
C LEU A 779 28.48 25.78 25.36
N PRO A 780 27.38 26.31 25.93
CA PRO A 780 26.77 25.76 27.13
C PRO A 780 26.23 24.36 26.87
N LEU A 781 26.25 23.50 27.90
CA LEU A 781 25.63 22.19 27.83
C LEU A 781 24.11 22.34 27.63
N TRP A 782 23.53 21.50 26.79
CA TRP A 782 22.08 21.45 26.59
C TRP A 782 21.37 20.78 27.76
N THR A 783 20.12 21.17 27.99
CA THR A 783 19.19 20.52 28.92
C THR A 783 18.23 19.59 28.15
N PRO A 784 17.47 18.71 28.83
CA PRO A 784 16.42 17.91 28.17
C PRO A 784 15.38 18.75 27.42
N ALA A 785 15.14 20.00 27.84
CA ALA A 785 14.21 20.91 27.17
C ALA A 785 14.73 21.46 25.83
N ASP A 786 16.05 21.46 25.65
CA ASP A 786 16.72 21.94 24.45
C ASP A 786 16.76 20.89 23.34
N LEU A 787 16.41 19.63 23.63
CA LEU A 787 16.49 18.52 22.69
C LEU A 787 15.11 18.05 22.22
N LEU A 788 14.94 17.91 20.91
CA LEU A 788 13.75 17.29 20.29
C LEU A 788 13.86 15.77 20.24
N SER A 789 15.09 15.25 20.18
CA SER A 789 15.41 13.83 20.20
C SER A 789 16.78 13.66 20.82
N ILE A 790 16.92 12.64 21.67
CA ILE A 790 18.14 12.38 22.44
C ILE A 790 18.70 11.03 22.00
N SER A 791 20.00 10.97 21.74
CA SER A 791 20.73 9.74 21.48
C SER A 791 20.89 8.92 22.77
N PRO A 792 21.08 7.59 22.70
CA PRO A 792 21.26 6.76 23.90
C PRO A 792 22.42 7.22 24.79
N GLN A 793 23.52 7.67 24.19
CA GLN A 793 24.72 8.13 24.90
C GLN A 793 24.44 9.43 25.67
N THR A 794 23.81 10.41 25.02
CA THR A 794 23.44 11.68 25.66
C THR A 794 22.32 11.50 26.68
N SER A 795 21.42 10.55 26.45
CA SER A 795 20.36 10.20 27.42
C SER A 795 20.94 9.65 28.72
N GLU A 796 21.95 8.78 28.65
CA GLU A 796 22.62 8.24 29.83
C GLU A 796 23.38 9.34 30.59
N ALA A 797 24.05 10.24 29.86
CA ALA A 797 24.73 11.39 30.47
C ALA A 797 23.74 12.34 31.17
N LEU A 798 22.61 12.66 30.54
CA LEU A 798 21.59 13.55 31.12
C LEU A 798 20.87 12.92 32.32
N ALA A 799 20.65 11.61 32.33
CA ALA A 799 20.01 10.90 33.45
C ALA A 799 20.79 11.01 34.77
N THR A 800 22.08 11.37 34.73
CA THR A 800 22.88 11.64 35.94
C THR A 800 22.60 13.00 36.57
N GLN A 801 22.04 13.94 35.80
CA GLN A 801 21.84 15.34 36.19
C GLN A 801 20.38 15.74 36.28
N PHE A 802 19.51 15.02 35.56
CA PHE A 802 18.08 15.28 35.48
C PHE A 802 17.27 14.00 35.75
N ASP A 803 16.08 14.19 36.31
CA ASP A 803 15.12 13.11 36.46
C ASP A 803 14.44 12.74 35.12
N LYS A 804 13.55 11.75 35.17
CA LYS A 804 12.80 11.29 33.98
C LYS A 804 11.84 12.33 33.39
N TYR A 805 11.54 13.40 34.12
CA TYR A 805 10.67 14.49 33.69
C TYR A 805 11.48 15.72 33.20
N GLY A 806 12.79 15.70 33.39
CA GLY A 806 13.71 16.76 33.00
C GLY A 806 13.94 17.81 34.09
N ASP A 807 13.58 17.53 35.34
CA ASP A 807 13.92 18.37 36.48
C ASP A 807 15.35 18.11 36.95
N SER A 808 16.07 19.15 37.36
CA SER A 808 17.49 19.03 37.72
C SER A 808 17.65 18.57 39.17
N TYR A 809 18.55 17.62 39.41
CA TYR A 809 18.90 17.21 40.78
C TYR A 809 19.74 18.26 41.54
N THR A 810 20.33 19.21 40.83
CA THR A 810 21.35 20.13 41.42
C THR A 810 21.04 21.60 41.24
N GLN A 811 20.13 21.97 40.34
CA GLN A 811 19.75 23.36 40.09
C GLN A 811 18.35 23.66 40.62
N PRO A 812 18.12 24.82 41.28
CA PRO A 812 16.78 25.22 41.69
C PRO A 812 15.83 25.33 40.49
N ALA A 813 14.61 24.79 40.62
CA ALA A 813 13.59 24.89 39.59
C ALA A 813 13.19 26.36 39.34
N THR A 814 13.16 26.75 38.08
CA THR A 814 12.59 28.02 37.64
C THR A 814 11.14 27.81 37.21
N LEU A 815 10.38 28.89 37.04
CA LEU A 815 9.00 28.81 36.53
C LEU A 815 8.94 28.06 35.18
N GLU A 816 9.94 28.24 34.32
CA GLU A 816 9.98 27.62 33.01
C GLU A 816 10.37 26.14 33.08
N SER A 817 11.37 25.78 33.90
CA SER A 817 11.75 24.37 34.09
C SER A 817 10.63 23.57 34.74
N LEU A 818 9.93 24.15 35.72
CA LEU A 818 8.81 23.50 36.38
C LEU A 818 7.63 23.26 35.42
N LYS A 819 7.29 24.25 34.59
CA LYS A 819 6.27 24.09 33.53
C LYS A 819 6.64 22.96 32.56
N TYR A 820 7.92 22.88 32.18
CA TYR A 820 8.40 21.81 31.30
C TYR A 820 8.25 20.42 31.95
N SER A 821 8.72 20.25 33.19
CA SER A 821 8.68 18.96 33.89
C SER A 821 7.24 18.50 34.13
N LEU A 822 6.35 19.40 34.57
CA LEU A 822 4.93 19.09 34.75
C LEU A 822 4.24 18.69 33.43
N ALA A 823 4.55 19.37 32.33
CA ALA A 823 4.05 18.99 31.01
C ALA A 823 4.58 17.60 30.56
N GLN A 824 5.80 17.22 30.96
CA GLN A 824 6.30 15.86 30.70
C GLN A 824 5.56 14.80 31.52
N VAL A 825 5.22 15.08 32.78
CA VAL A 825 4.41 14.18 33.63
C VAL A 825 3.07 13.87 32.97
N GLU A 826 2.37 14.89 32.47
CA GLU A 826 1.10 14.72 31.75
C GLU A 826 1.28 13.93 30.45
N LYS A 827 2.31 14.27 29.66
CA LYS A 827 2.58 13.62 28.37
C LYS A 827 2.95 12.14 28.52
N LEU A 828 3.66 11.77 29.58
CA LEU A 828 4.00 10.38 29.89
C LEU A 828 2.82 9.59 30.47
N GLY A 829 1.73 10.28 30.83
CA GLY A 829 0.55 9.65 31.44
C GLY A 829 0.76 9.28 32.91
N ASP A 830 1.74 9.88 33.57
CA ASP A 830 2.07 9.63 34.98
C ASP A 830 1.21 10.48 35.94
N ALA A 831 0.31 11.32 35.42
CA ALA A 831 -0.57 12.17 36.22
C ALA A 831 -1.65 11.33 36.94
N VAL A 832 -1.71 11.44 38.27
CA VAL A 832 -2.68 10.74 39.12
C VAL A 832 -3.74 11.73 39.61
N GLN A 833 -5.02 11.35 39.57
CA GLN A 833 -6.07 12.12 40.23
C GLN A 833 -6.08 11.80 41.72
N LEU A 834 -5.78 12.81 42.55
CA LEU A 834 -5.77 12.71 44.00
C LEU A 834 -7.10 13.21 44.57
N THR A 835 -7.62 12.50 45.58
CA THR A 835 -8.78 12.95 46.36
C THR A 835 -8.38 14.11 47.29
N PRO A 836 -9.35 14.92 47.78
CA PRO A 836 -9.06 15.94 48.79
C PRO A 836 -8.39 15.38 50.06
N GLU A 837 -8.71 14.13 50.41
CA GLU A 837 -8.10 13.38 51.52
C GLU A 837 -6.64 13.05 51.21
N ASP A 838 -6.33 12.51 50.03
CA ASP A 838 -4.95 12.23 49.61
C ASP A 838 -4.10 13.52 49.65
N LEU A 839 -4.66 14.62 49.14
CA LEU A 839 -3.99 15.93 49.15
C LEU A 839 -3.80 16.49 50.57
N ALA A 840 -4.71 16.19 51.50
CA ALA A 840 -4.56 16.57 52.90
C ALA A 840 -3.48 15.75 53.61
N ASP A 841 -3.37 14.45 53.29
CA ASP A 841 -2.30 13.59 53.79
C ASP A 841 -0.92 14.07 53.28
N PHE A 842 -0.83 14.46 52.01
CA PHE A 842 0.37 15.09 51.45
C PHE A 842 0.70 16.43 52.12
N ASP A 843 -0.31 17.27 52.38
CA ASP A 843 -0.09 18.53 53.09
C ASP A 843 0.49 18.27 54.49
N ILE A 844 0.00 17.25 55.22
CA ILE A 844 0.53 16.85 56.52
C ILE A 844 1.99 16.37 56.41
N GLU A 845 2.30 15.54 55.41
CA GLU A 845 3.65 15.04 55.20
C GLU A 845 4.65 16.17 54.89
N LEU A 846 4.26 17.12 54.03
CA LEU A 846 5.14 18.19 53.56
C LEU A 846 5.28 19.34 54.55
N PHE A 847 4.20 19.71 55.26
CA PHE A 847 4.16 20.88 56.13
C PHE A 847 4.11 20.53 57.62
N SER A 848 4.12 19.24 57.99
CA SER A 848 3.95 18.78 59.37
C SER A 848 2.65 19.28 60.02
N GLY A 849 1.59 19.44 59.23
CA GLY A 849 0.29 20.00 59.61
C GLY A 849 -0.53 20.47 58.39
N PRO A 850 -1.69 21.14 58.59
CA PRO A 850 -2.46 21.71 57.48
C PRO A 850 -1.61 22.70 56.67
N SER A 851 -1.58 22.55 55.36
CA SER A 851 -0.82 23.44 54.49
C SER A 851 -1.32 24.88 54.61
N PRO A 852 -0.42 25.88 54.69
CA PRO A 852 -0.82 27.30 54.67
C PRO A 852 -1.49 27.70 53.35
N TYR A 853 -1.43 26.86 52.32
CA TYR A 853 -2.04 27.04 51.01
C TYR A 853 -3.30 26.20 50.80
N GLY A 854 -3.62 25.29 51.73
CA GLY A 854 -4.73 24.33 51.65
C GLY A 854 -5.48 24.18 52.97
N MET A 855 -5.44 25.17 53.87
CA MET A 855 -5.93 25.04 55.25
C MET A 855 -7.44 24.73 55.35
N PHE A 856 -8.20 24.99 54.29
CA PHE A 856 -9.63 24.69 54.21
C PHE A 856 -9.96 23.45 53.36
N ARG A 857 -8.97 22.67 52.90
CA ARG A 857 -9.15 21.56 51.93
C ARG A 857 -10.24 20.54 52.28
N LEU A 858 -10.42 20.27 53.57
CA LEU A 858 -11.42 19.33 54.09
C LEU A 858 -12.71 20.03 54.56
N CYS A 859 -12.84 21.34 54.36
CA CYS A 859 -13.98 22.12 54.79
C CYS A 859 -14.95 22.35 53.63
N TYR A 860 -16.20 21.96 53.84
CA TYR A 860 -17.35 22.30 53.01
C TYR A 860 -18.16 23.38 53.72
N ALA A 861 -18.31 24.55 53.12
CA ALA A 861 -18.94 25.70 53.77
C ALA A 861 -20.12 26.26 52.96
N TYR A 862 -21.22 26.58 53.65
CA TYR A 862 -22.29 27.41 53.12
C TYR A 862 -22.12 28.85 53.60
N PHE A 863 -22.25 29.83 52.71
CA PHE A 863 -22.15 31.25 53.02
C PHE A 863 -23.56 31.88 52.94
N ASP A 864 -23.99 32.56 54.01
CA ASP A 864 -25.31 33.19 54.11
C ASP A 864 -25.34 34.56 53.41
N LYS A 865 -25.35 34.53 52.08
CA LYS A 865 -25.21 35.72 51.23
C LYS A 865 -26.53 36.32 50.77
N TYR A 866 -27.57 35.52 50.74
CA TYR A 866 -28.80 35.80 50.00
C TYR A 866 -29.94 36.13 50.95
N GLU A 867 -30.90 36.95 50.47
CA GLU A 867 -32.07 37.39 51.25
C GLU A 867 -32.90 36.23 51.80
N LYS A 868 -32.93 35.11 51.09
CA LYS A 868 -33.54 33.86 51.53
C LYS A 868 -32.49 32.76 51.61
N ILE A 869 -32.47 32.04 52.73
CA ILE A 869 -31.61 30.85 52.89
C ILE A 869 -31.98 29.84 51.79
N HIS A 870 -30.97 29.18 51.21
CA HIS A 870 -31.13 28.21 50.14
C HIS A 870 -31.70 28.75 48.81
N ASP A 871 -31.73 30.06 48.59
CA ASP A 871 -32.17 30.65 47.32
C ASP A 871 -31.11 31.58 46.72
N PRO A 872 -30.20 31.05 45.86
CA PRO A 872 -29.17 31.85 45.21
C PRO A 872 -29.71 32.82 44.15
N THR A 873 -31.02 32.79 43.86
CA THR A 873 -31.67 33.75 42.95
C THR A 873 -32.22 34.98 43.68
N SER A 874 -32.28 34.93 45.02
CA SER A 874 -32.69 36.07 45.82
C SER A 874 -31.57 37.11 45.92
N LYS A 875 -31.92 38.34 46.33
CA LYS A 875 -30.98 39.47 46.34
C LYS A 875 -29.83 39.18 47.33
N GLU A 876 -28.59 39.46 46.94
CA GLU A 876 -27.44 39.37 47.84
C GLU A 876 -27.53 40.48 48.90
N ILE A 877 -27.52 40.10 50.18
CA ILE A 877 -27.72 40.96 51.35
C ILE A 877 -26.45 41.14 52.18
N SER A 878 -25.43 40.29 52.00
CA SER A 878 -24.18 40.34 52.75
C SER A 878 -22.98 40.24 51.81
N ASN A 879 -21.88 40.94 52.10
CA ASN A 879 -20.66 40.96 51.26
C ASN A 879 -19.74 39.76 51.55
N LEU A 880 -20.31 38.58 51.77
CA LEU A 880 -19.57 37.34 52.03
C LEU A 880 -18.93 36.76 50.77
N TYR A 881 -19.11 37.40 49.61
CA TYR A 881 -18.51 36.99 48.36
C TYR A 881 -16.98 36.91 48.41
N LEU A 882 -16.33 37.94 48.98
CA LEU A 882 -14.86 37.95 49.10
C LEU A 882 -14.36 36.85 50.04
N SER A 883 -15.01 36.68 51.20
CA SER A 883 -14.66 35.61 52.14
C SER A 883 -14.86 34.22 51.54
N GLU A 884 -15.88 34.00 50.70
CA GLU A 884 -16.05 32.73 49.98
C GLU A 884 -14.94 32.48 48.96
N LEU A 885 -14.54 33.52 48.22
CA LEU A 885 -13.43 33.40 47.27
C LEU A 885 -12.12 33.08 47.98
N ASP A 886 -11.82 33.76 49.08
CA ASP A 886 -10.66 33.46 49.91
C ASP A 886 -10.72 32.03 50.46
N PHE A 887 -11.86 31.62 51.00
CA PHE A 887 -12.06 30.25 51.50
C PHE A 887 -11.81 29.19 50.41
N CYS A 888 -12.35 29.39 49.21
CA CYS A 888 -12.13 28.50 48.07
C CYS A 888 -10.69 28.54 47.57
N PHE A 889 -10.04 29.71 47.58
CA PHE A 889 -8.66 29.89 47.15
C PHE A 889 -7.69 29.07 48.02
N TYR A 890 -7.95 28.99 49.33
CA TYR A 890 -7.17 28.17 50.27
C TYR A 890 -7.71 26.73 50.44
N GLY A 891 -8.38 26.22 49.39
CA GLY A 891 -8.73 24.81 49.24
C GLY A 891 -10.14 24.42 49.69
N GLY A 892 -10.90 25.34 50.29
CA GLY A 892 -12.27 25.07 50.74
C GLY A 892 -13.24 24.83 49.60
N LYS A 893 -14.35 24.13 49.90
CA LYS A 893 -15.44 23.94 48.94
C LYS A 893 -16.68 24.70 49.40
N SER A 894 -17.11 25.69 48.61
CA SER A 894 -18.40 26.34 48.85
C SER A 894 -19.56 25.49 48.34
N THR A 895 -20.63 25.42 49.13
CA THR A 895 -21.87 24.72 48.80
C THR A 895 -23.02 25.72 48.69
N ALA A 896 -23.87 25.60 47.67
CA ALA A 896 -25.03 26.48 47.47
C ALA A 896 -26.15 26.25 48.50
N PHE A 897 -26.15 25.09 49.16
CA PHE A 897 -27.14 24.70 50.16
C PHE A 897 -26.44 24.13 51.39
N ILE A 898 -27.09 24.24 52.55
CA ILE A 898 -26.69 23.51 53.77
C ILE A 898 -27.06 22.03 53.59
N GLU A 899 -26.07 21.21 53.21
CA GLU A 899 -26.19 19.78 52.92
C GLU A 899 -25.56 18.92 54.02
N GLU A 900 -25.76 17.60 54.02
CA GLU A 900 -25.21 16.69 55.05
C GLU A 900 -23.68 16.79 55.20
N GLN A 901 -22.97 17.00 54.10
CA GLN A 901 -21.51 17.17 54.05
C GLN A 901 -21.02 18.56 54.47
N THR A 902 -21.91 19.55 54.62
CA THR A 902 -21.54 20.91 55.05
C THR A 902 -20.96 20.87 56.46
N THR A 903 -19.68 21.20 56.56
CA THR A 903 -18.92 21.25 57.82
C THR A 903 -19.04 22.61 58.53
N HIS A 904 -19.18 23.69 57.75
CA HIS A 904 -19.19 25.06 58.25
C HIS A 904 -20.36 25.85 57.64
N VAL A 905 -20.95 26.74 58.43
CA VAL A 905 -21.85 27.78 57.93
C VAL A 905 -21.26 29.12 58.33
N VAL A 906 -21.00 29.96 57.34
CA VAL A 906 -20.38 31.28 57.50
C VAL A 906 -21.47 32.34 57.38
N VAL A 907 -21.69 33.08 58.46
CA VAL A 907 -22.60 34.22 58.52
C VAL A 907 -21.80 35.52 58.60
N HIS A 908 -22.38 36.64 58.17
CA HIS A 908 -21.67 37.91 58.23
C HIS A 908 -21.69 38.46 59.67
N SER A 909 -20.53 38.86 60.21
CA SER A 909 -20.36 39.34 61.59
C SER A 909 -21.33 40.45 62.01
N LYS A 910 -21.67 41.33 61.07
CA LYS A 910 -22.61 42.46 61.26
C LYS A 910 -24.07 42.19 60.84
N PHE A 911 -24.35 41.09 60.14
CA PHE A 911 -25.69 40.78 59.60
C PHE A 911 -26.09 39.35 60.01
N LEU A 912 -26.88 39.26 61.08
CA LEU A 912 -27.25 38.00 61.74
C LEU A 912 -28.74 37.66 61.62
N GLN A 913 -29.42 38.17 60.59
CA GLN A 913 -30.87 38.03 60.46
C GLN A 913 -31.34 36.57 60.38
N HIS A 914 -30.56 35.70 59.74
CA HIS A 914 -30.86 34.27 59.57
C HIS A 914 -30.29 33.39 60.67
N LEU A 915 -29.62 33.96 61.67
CA LEU A 915 -28.89 33.20 62.68
C LEU A 915 -29.79 32.20 63.43
N ALA A 916 -30.99 32.62 63.84
CA ALA A 916 -31.92 31.77 64.56
C ALA A 916 -32.42 30.59 63.70
N GLU A 917 -32.64 30.83 62.41
CA GLU A 917 -33.08 29.82 61.44
C GLU A 917 -31.96 28.82 61.14
N ILE A 918 -30.74 29.30 60.90
CA ILE A 918 -29.54 28.46 60.71
C ILE A 918 -29.26 27.62 61.97
N GLN A 919 -29.41 28.19 63.16
CA GLN A 919 -29.29 27.44 64.42
C GLN A 919 -30.37 26.35 64.55
N ALA A 920 -31.60 26.61 64.11
CA ALA A 920 -32.66 25.61 64.11
C ALA A 920 -32.35 24.47 63.13
N ILE A 921 -31.86 24.78 61.92
CA ILE A 921 -31.37 23.79 60.95
C ILE A 921 -30.25 22.94 61.57
N ASN A 922 -29.28 23.57 62.24
CA ASN A 922 -28.19 22.84 62.89
C ASN A 922 -28.71 21.90 64.00
N ARG A 923 -29.69 22.34 64.81
CA ARG A 923 -30.30 21.51 65.88
C ARG A 923 -31.00 20.26 65.34
N GLN A 924 -31.62 20.35 64.17
CA GLN A 924 -32.34 19.23 63.55
C GLN A 924 -31.42 18.22 62.85
N ARG A 925 -30.17 18.58 62.55
CA ARG A 925 -29.22 17.70 61.87
C ARG A 925 -28.57 16.66 62.81
N PRO A 926 -28.30 15.44 62.32
CA PRO A 926 -27.55 14.44 63.06
C PRO A 926 -26.08 14.85 63.25
N HIS A 927 -25.46 15.42 62.21
CA HIS A 927 -24.10 15.95 62.24
C HIS A 927 -24.15 17.48 62.31
N LYS A 928 -23.59 18.05 63.39
CA LYS A 928 -23.58 19.50 63.60
C LYS A 928 -22.49 20.14 62.75
N PHE A 929 -22.83 21.24 62.08
CA PHE A 929 -21.84 22.09 61.43
C PHE A 929 -21.35 23.18 62.39
N HIS A 930 -20.14 23.68 62.16
CA HIS A 930 -19.59 24.84 62.86
C HIS A 930 -20.21 26.13 62.32
N LEU A 931 -20.79 26.93 63.20
CA LEU A 931 -21.38 28.22 62.84
C LEU A 931 -20.38 29.34 63.18
N VAL A 932 -19.78 29.92 62.15
CA VAL A 932 -18.68 30.89 62.26
C VAL A 932 -19.03 32.18 61.50
N THR A 933 -18.26 33.24 61.74
CA THR A 933 -18.40 34.49 60.99
C THR A 933 -17.39 34.62 59.84
N ASP A 934 -17.58 35.59 58.95
CA ASP A 934 -16.58 36.09 58.00
C ASP A 934 -15.19 36.29 58.61
N VAL A 935 -15.12 36.76 59.87
CA VAL A 935 -13.87 36.97 60.62
C VAL A 935 -13.04 35.68 60.72
N TRP A 936 -13.66 34.51 60.82
CA TRP A 936 -12.93 33.25 60.88
C TRP A 936 -12.13 32.97 59.61
N VAL A 937 -12.72 33.28 58.44
CA VAL A 937 -12.01 33.15 57.16
C VAL A 937 -10.89 34.18 57.09
N GLU A 938 -11.20 35.45 57.40
CA GLU A 938 -10.23 36.55 57.34
C GLU A 938 -9.00 36.31 58.24
N GLU A 939 -9.21 35.91 59.50
CA GLU A 939 -8.13 35.63 60.44
C GLU A 939 -7.34 34.38 60.06
N SER A 940 -8.00 33.35 59.54
CA SER A 940 -7.33 32.14 59.05
C SER A 940 -6.43 32.47 57.85
N VAL A 941 -6.90 33.28 56.92
CA VAL A 941 -6.13 33.75 55.76
C VAL A 941 -4.95 34.61 56.20
N LYS A 942 -5.18 35.56 57.11
CA LYS A 942 -4.15 36.47 57.61
C LYS A 942 -3.02 35.74 58.34
N THR A 943 -3.36 34.73 59.14
CA THR A 943 -2.40 33.93 59.91
C THR A 943 -1.86 32.73 59.14
N ARG A 944 -2.41 32.45 57.95
CA ARG A 944 -2.12 31.26 57.13
C ARG A 944 -2.28 29.94 57.91
N THR A 945 -3.19 29.93 58.87
CA THR A 945 -3.49 28.77 59.72
C THR A 945 -4.98 28.78 60.02
N ARG A 946 -5.68 27.64 59.84
CA ARG A 946 -7.11 27.54 60.16
C ARG A 946 -7.33 27.83 61.64
N GLN A 947 -8.11 28.86 61.93
CA GLN A 947 -8.43 29.24 63.31
C GLN A 947 -9.38 28.25 63.97
N ASP A 948 -9.27 28.08 65.28
CA ASP A 948 -10.20 27.26 66.08
C ASP A 948 -11.60 27.86 66.02
N GLU A 949 -12.59 27.03 65.72
CA GLU A 949 -13.98 27.41 65.54
C GLU A 949 -14.64 27.85 66.88
N ARG A 950 -14.04 27.54 68.05
CA ARG A 950 -14.58 27.81 69.39
C ARG A 950 -14.56 29.28 69.81
N ASN A 951 -13.67 30.11 69.24
CA ASN A 951 -13.50 31.51 69.65
C ASN A 951 -14.36 32.52 68.86
N LEU A 952 -15.07 32.07 67.81
CA LEU A 952 -15.79 32.93 66.86
C LEU A 952 -17.23 32.45 66.59
N VAL A 953 -17.82 31.72 67.54
CA VAL A 953 -19.23 31.29 67.47
C VAL A 953 -20.15 32.48 67.75
N VAL A 954 -21.07 32.75 66.83
CA VAL A 954 -22.15 33.70 67.08
C VAL A 954 -23.12 33.10 68.09
N GLY A 955 -23.02 33.58 69.34
CA GLY A 955 -23.97 33.30 70.42
C GLY A 955 -23.45 32.39 71.54
N LEU A 956 -22.41 32.82 72.26
CA LEU A 956 -22.23 32.53 73.69
C LEU A 956 -21.76 33.80 74.42
N LYS A 957 -22.72 34.71 74.64
CA LYS A 957 -22.85 35.45 75.89
C LYS A 957 -24.29 35.33 76.36
#